data_AF-A0A378ILU3-F1
#
_entry.id   AF-A0A378ILU3-F1
#
_cell.length_a   1.000
_cell.length_b   1.000
_cell.length_c   1.000
_cell.angle_alpha   90.00
_cell.angle_beta   90.00
_cell.angle_gamma   90.00
#
_symmetry.space_group_name_H-M   'P 1'
#
loop_
_entity.id
_entity.type
_entity.pdbx_description
1 polymer ?
#
loop_
_entity_poly.entity_id
_entity_poly.type
_entity_poly.pdbx_seq_one_letter_code
_entity_poly.pdbx_strand_id
1 'polypeptide(L)'
;MAKTTILRVEKGTVLTAEMRKNLKSLLGDFETREYIKTPDLKKIYQRRIDILAEAFEFIYNSITPSSCTSAELAAYLQFCKQLNQLPDIADQDKYQEILTNFTGMLVNALIDNWNWPYRVRDAVGLLNKAEQYVIMQKGRQNLATLSTVSQLKDSFVLNWENTLPSCSKQTIDELIKIKQTYLSDLPNWLEQLPYYQQVFFLTSPETCTTVTQLNSENNDIIDLWRSKTLSNDDYIAIIDGYSIDGTKKKKPDWYRELPGNRKQILRSLLISEGNNKEKVEQKLNDLTKKLCEKSDEATAALIKKIRGLPSWFVKLPLSEQKLLKAALDKSENVADVVHFLPSRLRTIPGLANLAEHNCAILDTNCNVKKQFGPKLRSSHLASRDVKSQPEPIGQLHARRNYAQILEIAKTRYEKYSILIQTLISPVPGAEVVDVPDEYLDRMREWVIQNNSSHGFTVYTKNHPYNVAKRFIWTGASDPDCLALLAAAKAVTPKKPALEKLIRSYEATLNSGFLTTNLRDYTGRELSLSSYEHLLVEHIGGVSYGSCVSGKDRKALEIIHSDAMQIYYEIYNEWPQFNEFNKDKRGNFVDIVSDLYVTRHAHEFADENAPGTEGIKTPENYYPADIAAAIQKKMDPFKNSLACDDKNATNNEVKKIAKFKQGSSKYVPDGNKNHLIFNGYSSCLIAAQRLSSEQQKKLLNEIRTLTGETDFWKEKRYAVGKNIPFFNRTKYVNAMPGGIDFMYKATGRQDNLTRILAEIYFNLENRPDDPNRDPVTLDVYNAILDLRKANPADNVYQNSLDSIIKVRNMAFEANRLIPVC
;
A
#
# COMPACT_ATOMS: atom_id res chain seq x y z
N MET A 1 22.22 -5.28 -3.69
CA MET A 1 23.14 -4.66 -4.66
C MET A 1 22.96 -3.15 -4.67
N ALA A 2 24.03 -2.36 -4.81
CA ALA A 2 23.90 -0.90 -4.92
C ALA A 2 23.38 -0.56 -6.32
N LYS A 3 22.11 -0.14 -6.40
CA LYS A 3 21.58 0.40 -7.65
C LYS A 3 22.13 1.80 -7.89
N THR A 4 22.36 2.14 -9.15
CA THR A 4 22.76 3.48 -9.59
C THR A 4 21.89 4.57 -8.96
N THR A 5 22.52 5.62 -8.46
CA THR A 5 21.83 6.77 -7.86
C THR A 5 21.17 7.63 -8.95
N ILE A 6 19.92 8.05 -8.75
CA ILE A 6 19.30 9.07 -9.60
C ILE A 6 19.61 10.45 -9.01
N LEU A 7 20.44 11.24 -9.69
CA LEU A 7 20.69 12.64 -9.34
C LEU A 7 19.71 13.54 -10.10
N ARG A 8 18.79 14.16 -9.35
CA ARG A 8 17.88 15.19 -9.88
C ARG A 8 18.56 16.55 -9.86
N VAL A 9 18.55 17.26 -10.98
CA VAL A 9 19.06 18.64 -11.12
C VAL A 9 17.98 19.55 -11.69
N GLU A 10 17.95 20.82 -11.30
CA GLU A 10 16.97 21.76 -11.83
C GLU A 10 17.15 21.92 -13.34
N LYS A 11 16.05 21.93 -14.10
CA LYS A 11 16.05 22.02 -15.56
C LYS A 11 16.95 23.16 -16.06
N GLY A 12 17.86 22.85 -16.99
CA GLY A 12 18.85 23.80 -17.50
C GLY A 12 20.14 23.90 -16.69
N THR A 13 20.27 23.21 -15.55
CA THR A 13 21.53 23.13 -14.81
C THR A 13 22.54 22.26 -15.56
N VAL A 14 23.67 22.85 -15.97
CA VAL A 14 24.76 22.12 -16.63
C VAL A 14 25.82 21.75 -15.59
N LEU A 15 26.02 20.45 -15.36
CA LEU A 15 27.08 19.94 -14.49
C LEU A 15 28.41 19.88 -15.24
N THR A 16 29.41 20.64 -14.78
CA THR A 16 30.79 20.56 -15.29
C THR A 16 31.42 19.19 -15.01
N ALA A 17 32.51 18.87 -15.70
CA ALA A 17 33.25 17.63 -15.45
C ALA A 17 33.76 17.54 -13.99
N GLU A 18 34.17 18.68 -13.42
CA GLU A 18 34.59 18.78 -12.02
C GLU A 18 33.43 18.52 -11.05
N MET A 19 32.28 19.18 -11.25
CA MET A 19 31.09 18.93 -10.44
C MET A 19 30.68 17.46 -10.47
N ARG A 20 30.69 16.82 -11.66
CA ARG A 20 30.36 15.40 -11.79
C ARG A 20 31.34 14.50 -11.03
N LYS A 21 32.63 14.81 -11.08
CA LYS A 21 33.67 14.09 -10.32
C LYS A 21 33.42 14.20 -8.82
N ASN A 22 33.13 15.41 -8.33
CA ASN A 22 32.90 15.67 -6.91
C ASN A 22 31.58 15.06 -6.42
N LEU A 23 30.52 15.09 -7.23
CA LEU A 23 29.25 14.42 -6.90
C LEU A 23 29.41 12.89 -6.90
N LYS A 24 30.25 12.33 -7.78
CA LYS A 24 30.50 10.88 -7.85
C LYS A 24 31.22 10.37 -6.60
N SER A 25 32.07 11.18 -5.95
CA SER A 25 32.70 10.77 -4.69
C SER A 25 31.71 10.68 -3.53
N LEU A 26 30.61 11.45 -3.58
CA LEU A 26 29.55 11.45 -2.56
C LEU A 26 28.47 10.39 -2.83
N LEU A 27 28.06 10.25 -4.09
CA LEU A 27 26.87 9.48 -4.49
C LEU A 27 27.19 8.12 -5.11
N GLY A 28 28.46 7.84 -5.39
CA GLY A 28 28.86 6.75 -6.27
C GLY A 28 28.46 7.02 -7.72
N ASP A 29 28.25 5.97 -8.50
CA ASP A 29 27.74 6.10 -9.87
C ASP A 29 26.30 6.63 -9.87
N PHE A 30 26.04 7.63 -10.73
CA PHE A 30 24.74 8.27 -10.82
C PHE A 30 24.32 8.58 -12.26
N GLU A 31 23.01 8.60 -12.46
CA GLU A 31 22.35 9.10 -13.67
C GLU A 31 21.69 10.44 -13.38
N THR A 32 21.81 11.39 -14.30
CA THR A 32 21.19 12.72 -14.14
C THR A 32 19.76 12.72 -14.69
N ARG A 33 18.82 13.31 -13.94
CA ARG A 33 17.46 13.63 -14.43
C ARG A 33 17.14 15.09 -14.14
N GLU A 34 16.48 15.77 -15.06
CA GLU A 34 16.00 17.12 -14.80
C GLU A 34 14.72 17.10 -13.98
N TYR A 35 14.55 18.10 -13.11
CA TYR A 35 13.28 18.41 -12.46
C TYR A 35 12.91 19.88 -12.62
N ILE A 36 11.62 20.16 -12.46
CA ILE A 36 11.05 21.49 -12.32
C ILE A 36 10.29 21.57 -11.00
N LYS A 37 10.03 22.78 -10.51
CA LYS A 37 9.38 23.00 -9.20
C LYS A 37 7.92 22.56 -9.16
N THR A 38 7.24 22.57 -10.30
CA THR A 38 5.84 22.14 -10.45
C THR A 38 5.74 20.68 -10.89
N PRO A 39 4.75 19.91 -10.41
CA PRO A 39 4.58 18.52 -10.82
C PRO A 39 4.19 18.39 -12.31
N ASP A 40 4.74 17.38 -12.98
CA ASP A 40 4.25 16.93 -14.29
C ASP A 40 3.12 15.92 -14.08
N LEU A 41 1.87 16.42 -14.08
CA LEU A 41 0.70 15.60 -13.81
C LEU A 41 0.54 14.46 -14.82
N LYS A 42 0.75 14.70 -16.12
CA LYS A 42 0.63 13.66 -17.14
C LYS A 42 1.58 12.50 -16.83
N LYS A 43 2.84 12.82 -16.53
CA LYS A 43 3.86 11.82 -16.16
C LYS A 43 3.50 11.07 -14.88
N ILE A 44 3.03 11.77 -13.84
CA ILE A 44 2.62 11.14 -12.57
C ILE A 44 1.47 10.14 -12.82
N TYR A 45 0.42 10.56 -13.52
CA TYR A 45 -0.73 9.70 -13.79
C TYR A 45 -0.38 8.55 -14.75
N GLN A 46 0.51 8.76 -15.72
CA GLN A 46 1.00 7.70 -16.61
C GLN A 46 1.74 6.63 -15.81
N ARG A 47 2.66 7.02 -14.92
CA ARG A 47 3.38 6.08 -14.04
C ARG A 47 2.43 5.27 -13.17
N ARG A 48 1.32 5.87 -12.72
CA ARG A 48 0.28 5.18 -11.94
C ARG A 48 -0.44 4.13 -12.79
N ILE A 49 -0.83 4.47 -14.01
CA ILE A 49 -1.44 3.53 -14.97
C ILE A 49 -0.48 2.37 -15.26
N ASP A 50 0.79 2.68 -15.52
CA ASP A 50 1.80 1.68 -15.87
C ASP A 50 2.05 0.69 -14.73
N ILE A 51 2.23 1.15 -13.50
CA ILE A 51 2.47 0.22 -12.38
C ILE A 51 1.24 -0.63 -12.04
N LEU A 52 0.02 -0.10 -12.23
CA LEU A 52 -1.20 -0.89 -12.06
C LEU A 52 -1.39 -1.91 -13.18
N ALA A 53 -0.96 -1.58 -14.41
CA ALA A 53 -0.93 -2.53 -15.51
C ALA A 53 0.04 -3.69 -15.21
N GLU A 54 1.24 -3.37 -14.74
CA GLU A 54 2.23 -4.38 -14.35
C GLU A 54 1.75 -5.22 -13.16
N ALA A 55 1.03 -4.63 -12.20
CA ALA A 55 0.43 -5.36 -11.09
C ALA A 55 -0.62 -6.37 -11.58
N PHE A 56 -1.47 -5.97 -12.52
CA PHE A 56 -2.45 -6.86 -13.14
C PHE A 56 -1.78 -7.99 -13.93
N GLU A 57 -0.73 -7.66 -14.68
CA GLU A 57 0.11 -8.65 -15.36
C GLU A 57 0.76 -9.64 -14.40
N PHE A 58 1.28 -9.13 -13.29
CA PHE A 58 1.85 -9.96 -12.26
C PHE A 58 0.82 -10.92 -11.66
N ILE A 59 -0.45 -10.49 -11.51
CA ILE A 59 -1.53 -11.35 -11.01
C ILE A 59 -1.79 -12.52 -11.96
N TYR A 60 -2.04 -12.29 -13.25
CA TYR A 60 -2.37 -13.39 -14.16
C TYR A 60 -1.20 -14.31 -14.50
N ASN A 61 0.03 -13.85 -14.24
CA ASN A 61 1.23 -14.69 -14.33
C ASN A 61 1.49 -15.49 -13.03
N SER A 62 0.96 -15.03 -11.89
CA SER A 62 1.20 -15.66 -10.58
C SER A 62 0.02 -16.50 -10.07
N ILE A 63 -1.19 -16.21 -10.55
CA ILE A 63 -2.44 -16.82 -10.11
C ILE A 63 -3.24 -17.17 -11.37
N THR A 64 -3.37 -18.48 -11.64
CA THR A 64 -4.09 -18.98 -12.82
C THR A 64 -5.54 -18.46 -12.85
N PRO A 65 -5.97 -17.78 -13.93
CA PRO A 65 -7.37 -17.40 -14.14
C PRO A 65 -8.25 -18.64 -14.36
N SER A 66 -9.54 -18.53 -14.04
CA SER A 66 -10.49 -19.65 -14.14
C SER A 66 -11.33 -19.68 -15.42
N SER A 67 -11.56 -18.54 -16.07
CA SER A 67 -12.50 -18.42 -17.20
C SER A 67 -11.87 -17.93 -18.52
N CYS A 68 -10.59 -17.57 -18.51
CA CYS A 68 -9.84 -17.13 -19.69
C CYS A 68 -8.37 -17.50 -19.60
N THR A 69 -7.64 -17.29 -20.70
CA THR A 69 -6.19 -17.50 -20.79
C THR A 69 -5.41 -16.23 -20.43
N SER A 70 -4.13 -16.39 -20.03
CA SER A 70 -3.24 -15.23 -19.79
C SER A 70 -3.04 -14.38 -21.06
N ALA A 71 -3.10 -14.98 -22.25
CA ALA A 71 -3.01 -14.26 -23.53
C ALA A 71 -4.23 -13.35 -23.78
N GLU A 72 -5.44 -13.85 -23.48
CA GLU A 72 -6.67 -13.02 -23.52
C GLU A 72 -6.60 -11.86 -22.52
N LEU A 73 -6.08 -12.10 -21.32
CA LEU A 73 -5.91 -11.05 -20.30
C LEU A 73 -4.84 -10.01 -20.69
N ALA A 74 -3.78 -10.43 -21.38
CA ALA A 74 -2.79 -9.51 -21.93
C ALA A 74 -3.41 -8.63 -23.03
N ALA A 75 -4.21 -9.20 -23.94
CA ALA A 75 -4.94 -8.44 -24.96
C ALA A 75 -5.97 -7.47 -24.34
N TYR A 76 -6.66 -7.91 -23.29
CA TYR A 76 -7.57 -7.06 -22.51
C TYR A 76 -6.83 -5.88 -21.86
N LEU A 77 -5.66 -6.12 -21.26
CA LEU A 77 -4.85 -5.06 -20.65
C LEU A 77 -4.40 -4.01 -21.68
N GLN A 78 -3.98 -4.43 -22.88
CA GLN A 78 -3.62 -3.51 -23.95
C GLN A 78 -4.82 -2.66 -24.41
N PHE A 79 -5.99 -3.27 -24.53
CA PHE A 79 -7.23 -2.55 -24.81
C PHE A 79 -7.56 -1.51 -23.72
N CYS A 80 -7.42 -1.88 -22.44
CA CYS A 80 -7.59 -0.94 -21.33
C CYS A 80 -6.64 0.26 -21.44
N LYS A 81 -5.37 0.04 -21.81
CA LYS A 81 -4.39 1.13 -22.00
C LYS A 81 -4.78 2.04 -23.16
N GLN A 82 -5.20 1.47 -24.30
CA GLN A 82 -5.61 2.24 -25.47
C GLN A 82 -6.85 3.12 -25.19
N LEU A 83 -7.83 2.61 -24.44
CA LEU A 83 -9.01 3.39 -24.06
C LEU A 83 -8.72 4.50 -23.05
N ASN A 84 -7.63 4.40 -22.30
CA ASN A 84 -7.30 5.30 -21.18
C ASN A 84 -6.00 6.06 -21.43
N GLN A 85 -5.73 6.44 -22.68
CA GLN A 85 -4.62 7.32 -23.01
C GLN A 85 -4.83 8.71 -22.39
N LEU A 86 -3.78 9.23 -21.75
CA LEU A 86 -3.82 10.55 -21.14
C LEU A 86 -3.64 11.64 -22.22
N PRO A 87 -4.48 12.69 -22.24
CA PRO A 87 -4.28 13.82 -23.12
C PRO A 87 -2.99 14.58 -22.77
N ASP A 88 -2.41 15.27 -23.74
CA ASP A 88 -1.17 16.04 -23.56
C ASP A 88 -1.31 17.16 -22.53
N ILE A 89 -2.46 17.82 -22.50
CA ILE A 89 -2.77 18.91 -21.56
C ILE A 89 -4.16 18.64 -20.98
N ALA A 90 -4.22 18.42 -19.67
CA ALA A 90 -5.45 18.41 -18.91
C ALA A 90 -5.19 18.76 -17.43
N ASP A 91 -6.26 19.05 -16.70
CA ASP A 91 -6.20 19.25 -15.26
C ASP A 91 -6.13 17.92 -14.49
N GLN A 92 -5.92 18.01 -13.18
CA GLN A 92 -5.83 16.85 -12.30
C GLN A 92 -7.13 16.02 -12.30
N ASP A 93 -8.29 16.66 -12.40
CA ASP A 93 -9.58 15.98 -12.36
C ASP A 93 -9.78 15.09 -13.58
N LYS A 94 -9.41 15.55 -14.77
CA LYS A 94 -9.49 14.74 -15.98
C LYS A 94 -8.54 13.55 -15.93
N TYR A 95 -7.30 13.74 -15.48
CA TYR A 95 -6.37 12.62 -15.31
C TYR A 95 -6.85 11.63 -14.24
N GLN A 96 -7.48 12.12 -13.17
CA GLN A 96 -8.08 11.28 -12.13
C GLN A 96 -9.28 10.47 -12.64
N GLU A 97 -10.11 11.03 -13.51
CA GLU A 97 -11.21 10.33 -14.18
C GLU A 97 -10.66 9.16 -15.01
N ILE A 98 -9.63 9.40 -15.82
CA ILE A 98 -9.00 8.37 -16.67
C ILE A 98 -8.37 7.27 -15.83
N LEU A 99 -7.60 7.64 -14.79
CA LEU A 99 -7.03 6.66 -13.85
C LEU A 99 -8.11 5.82 -13.16
N THR A 100 -9.23 6.46 -12.79
CA THR A 100 -10.37 5.77 -12.16
C THR A 100 -10.98 4.74 -13.12
N ASN A 101 -11.21 5.13 -14.37
CA ASN A 101 -11.75 4.23 -15.39
C ASN A 101 -10.80 3.05 -15.67
N PHE A 102 -9.52 3.34 -15.92
CA PHE A 102 -8.50 2.31 -16.12
C PHE A 102 -8.46 1.30 -14.95
N THR A 103 -8.40 1.81 -13.72
CA THR A 103 -8.37 0.97 -12.52
C THR A 103 -9.66 0.15 -12.37
N GLY A 104 -10.83 0.73 -12.65
CA GLY A 104 -12.11 0.05 -12.61
C GLY A 104 -12.20 -1.12 -13.60
N MET A 105 -11.63 -0.96 -14.80
CA MET A 105 -11.55 -2.04 -15.79
C MET A 105 -10.68 -3.21 -15.30
N LEU A 106 -9.55 -2.94 -14.64
CA LEU A 106 -8.71 -4.00 -14.06
C LEU A 106 -9.43 -4.72 -12.92
N VAL A 107 -10.11 -3.97 -12.05
CA VAL A 107 -10.88 -4.53 -10.92
C VAL A 107 -12.04 -5.40 -11.42
N ASN A 108 -12.76 -4.99 -12.46
CA ASN A 108 -13.78 -5.83 -13.12
C ASN A 108 -13.18 -7.15 -13.61
N ALA A 109 -12.03 -7.10 -14.30
CA ALA A 109 -11.37 -8.30 -14.79
C ALA A 109 -10.96 -9.28 -13.68
N LEU A 110 -10.51 -8.77 -12.54
CA LEU A 110 -10.19 -9.62 -11.39
C LEU A 110 -11.40 -10.33 -10.79
N ILE A 111 -12.58 -9.72 -10.87
CA ILE A 111 -13.83 -10.31 -10.35
C ILE A 111 -14.33 -11.39 -11.31
N ASP A 112 -14.33 -11.11 -12.61
CA ASP A 112 -15.00 -11.99 -13.57
C ASP A 112 -14.14 -13.22 -13.94
N ASN A 113 -12.83 -13.16 -13.74
CA ASN A 113 -11.90 -14.15 -14.28
C ASN A 113 -11.19 -15.05 -13.26
N TRP A 114 -11.53 -14.94 -11.97
CA TRP A 114 -10.97 -15.82 -10.92
C TRP A 114 -12.07 -16.41 -10.04
N ASN A 115 -12.03 -17.73 -9.82
CA ASN A 115 -12.97 -18.49 -8.98
C ASN A 115 -12.74 -18.28 -7.48
N TRP A 116 -12.87 -17.05 -7.02
CA TRP A 116 -12.75 -16.69 -5.60
C TRP A 116 -14.02 -15.91 -5.24
N PRO A 117 -14.50 -15.97 -3.99
CA PRO A 117 -15.67 -15.22 -3.57
C PRO A 117 -15.32 -13.74 -3.39
N TYR A 118 -14.95 -13.03 -4.45
CA TYR A 118 -14.52 -11.64 -4.33
C TYR A 118 -15.65 -10.65 -4.45
N ARG A 119 -15.83 -9.91 -3.37
CA ARG A 119 -16.50 -8.61 -3.41
C ARG A 119 -15.52 -7.63 -4.05
N VAL A 120 -16.02 -6.50 -4.56
CA VAL A 120 -15.20 -5.41 -5.12
C VAL A 120 -14.00 -5.02 -4.24
N ARG A 121 -14.20 -5.04 -2.92
CA ARG A 121 -13.14 -4.74 -1.93
C ARG A 121 -11.94 -5.68 -2.05
N ASP A 122 -12.16 -6.96 -2.32
CA ASP A 122 -11.12 -7.98 -2.31
C ASP A 122 -10.30 -7.93 -3.60
N ALA A 123 -10.94 -7.71 -4.75
CA ALA A 123 -10.27 -7.47 -6.03
C ALA A 123 -9.40 -6.19 -5.98
N VAL A 124 -9.92 -5.12 -5.37
CA VAL A 124 -9.14 -3.89 -5.09
C VAL A 124 -7.95 -4.19 -4.18
N GLY A 125 -8.15 -5.01 -3.14
CA GLY A 125 -7.10 -5.45 -2.23
C GLY A 125 -6.01 -6.26 -2.94
N LEU A 126 -6.41 -7.18 -3.83
CA LEU A 126 -5.51 -8.01 -4.63
C LEU A 126 -4.65 -7.16 -5.56
N LEU A 127 -5.24 -6.25 -6.33
CA LEU A 127 -4.48 -5.34 -7.21
C LEU A 127 -3.50 -4.47 -6.41
N ASN A 128 -3.95 -3.94 -5.27
CA ASN A 128 -3.13 -3.13 -4.38
C ASN A 128 -1.94 -3.91 -3.80
N LYS A 129 -2.12 -5.20 -3.47
CA LYS A 129 -1.05 -6.05 -2.96
C LYS A 129 -0.11 -6.49 -4.08
N ALA A 130 -0.62 -6.92 -5.23
CA ALA A 130 0.21 -7.30 -6.37
C ALA A 130 1.18 -6.17 -6.79
N GLU A 131 0.69 -4.93 -6.82
CA GLU A 131 1.52 -3.74 -7.07
C GLU A 131 2.72 -3.65 -6.12
N GLN A 132 2.50 -3.91 -4.83
CA GLN A 132 3.56 -3.87 -3.82
C GLN A 132 4.61 -4.96 -4.04
N TYR A 133 4.21 -6.15 -4.45
CA TYR A 133 5.14 -7.24 -4.78
C TYR A 133 5.93 -6.97 -6.06
N VAL A 134 5.33 -6.33 -7.06
CA VAL A 134 6.05 -5.85 -8.26
C VAL A 134 7.11 -4.82 -7.88
N ILE A 135 6.77 -3.85 -7.02
CA ILE A 135 7.71 -2.83 -6.55
C ILE A 135 8.84 -3.45 -5.72
N MET A 136 8.52 -4.42 -4.85
CA MET A 136 9.51 -5.19 -4.09
C MET A 136 10.49 -5.90 -5.03
N GLN A 137 9.99 -6.67 -6.02
CA GLN A 137 10.83 -7.33 -7.03
C GLN A 137 11.74 -6.37 -7.78
N LYS A 138 11.19 -5.22 -8.19
CA LYS A 138 11.98 -4.21 -8.88
C LYS A 138 13.08 -3.71 -7.98
N GLY A 139 12.82 -3.52 -6.68
CA GLY A 139 13.69 -2.84 -5.72
C GLY A 139 13.69 -1.32 -5.90
N ARG A 140 14.51 -0.61 -5.12
CA ARG A 140 14.57 0.86 -5.13
C ARG A 140 15.97 1.40 -5.44
N GLN A 141 16.04 2.52 -6.16
CA GLN A 141 17.31 3.21 -6.44
C GLN A 141 17.63 4.21 -5.31
N ASN A 142 18.89 4.60 -5.20
CA ASN A 142 19.21 5.77 -4.38
C ASN A 142 18.71 7.02 -5.11
N LEU A 143 18.28 8.02 -4.35
CA LEU A 143 17.72 9.27 -4.88
C LEU A 143 18.53 10.44 -4.35
N ALA A 144 19.01 11.31 -5.22
CA ALA A 144 19.68 12.55 -4.87
C ALA A 144 19.01 13.73 -5.56
N THR A 145 19.09 14.92 -4.96
CA THR A 145 18.60 16.16 -5.57
C THR A 145 19.56 17.28 -5.25
N LEU A 146 20.14 17.86 -6.30
CA LEU A 146 20.96 19.06 -6.23
C LEU A 146 20.04 20.26 -6.49
N SER A 147 20.05 21.21 -5.57
CA SER A 147 19.18 22.38 -5.60
C SER A 147 19.93 23.63 -5.16
N THR A 148 19.36 24.79 -5.47
CA THR A 148 19.79 26.07 -4.91
C THR A 148 18.80 26.46 -3.81
N VAL A 149 19.32 27.14 -2.78
CA VAL A 149 18.50 27.79 -1.76
C VAL A 149 18.75 29.27 -1.89
N SER A 150 17.68 30.05 -2.01
CA SER A 150 17.68 31.51 -2.20
C SER A 150 18.63 32.27 -1.26
N GLN A 151 18.70 31.84 0.00
CA GLN A 151 19.54 32.46 1.03
C GLN A 151 21.02 32.05 0.95
N LEU A 152 21.36 30.99 0.21
CA LEU A 152 22.74 30.52 -0.02
C LEU A 152 23.24 31.03 -1.38
N LYS A 153 24.01 32.14 -1.37
CA LYS A 153 24.71 32.61 -2.56
C LYS A 153 25.88 31.67 -2.90
N ASP A 154 26.05 31.39 -4.20
CA ASP A 154 27.20 30.64 -4.74
C ASP A 154 27.41 29.28 -4.05
N SER A 155 26.32 28.56 -3.75
CA SER A 155 26.36 27.25 -3.11
C SER A 155 25.15 26.42 -3.52
N PHE A 156 25.31 25.10 -3.48
CA PHE A 156 24.22 24.15 -3.70
C PHE A 156 23.85 23.46 -2.40
N VAL A 157 22.62 22.96 -2.34
CA VAL A 157 22.20 21.97 -1.35
C VAL A 157 21.99 20.64 -2.05
N LEU A 158 22.61 19.60 -1.49
CA LEU A 158 22.45 18.22 -1.92
C LEU A 158 21.69 17.44 -0.85
N ASN A 159 20.47 17.01 -1.17
CA ASN A 159 19.72 16.03 -0.38
C ASN A 159 19.82 14.67 -1.06
N TRP A 160 20.12 13.60 -0.31
CA TRP A 160 20.11 12.26 -0.86
C TRP A 160 19.68 11.18 0.11
N GLU A 161 19.08 10.12 -0.44
CA GLU A 161 18.47 9.01 0.27
C GLU A 161 19.16 7.72 -0.18
N ASN A 162 19.82 7.05 0.75
CA ASN A 162 20.41 5.74 0.53
C ASN A 162 19.38 4.67 0.91
N THR A 163 18.98 3.83 -0.05
CA THR A 163 18.14 2.67 0.25
C THR A 163 18.94 1.67 1.09
N LEU A 164 18.34 1.18 2.18
CA LEU A 164 18.96 0.19 3.06
C LEU A 164 18.21 -1.15 2.99
N PRO A 165 18.89 -2.29 3.21
CA PRO A 165 18.24 -3.60 3.27
C PRO A 165 17.11 -3.64 4.31
N SER A 166 15.90 -3.99 3.86
CA SER A 166 14.68 -3.91 4.69
C SER A 166 14.53 -5.08 5.69
N CYS A 167 15.05 -6.25 5.35
CA CYS A 167 14.85 -7.50 6.11
C CYS A 167 16.10 -7.90 6.90
N SER A 168 15.89 -8.46 8.09
CA SER A 168 16.98 -9.10 8.84
C SER A 168 17.40 -10.43 8.20
N LYS A 169 18.59 -10.93 8.56
CA LYS A 169 19.07 -12.25 8.11
C LYS A 169 18.06 -13.36 8.42
N GLN A 170 17.45 -13.35 9.60
CA GLN A 170 16.43 -14.33 9.99
C GLN A 170 15.22 -14.32 9.03
N THR A 171 14.71 -13.14 8.66
CA THR A 171 13.60 -13.05 7.70
C THR A 171 14.03 -13.53 6.31
N ILE A 172 15.27 -13.26 5.89
CA ILE A 172 15.81 -13.74 4.61
C ILE A 172 15.88 -15.28 4.60
N ASP A 173 16.40 -15.90 5.68
CA ASP A 173 16.49 -17.36 5.80
C ASP A 173 15.10 -18.03 5.73
N GLU A 174 14.09 -17.40 6.34
CA GLU A 174 12.70 -17.84 6.26
C GLU A 174 12.11 -17.72 4.84
N LEU A 175 12.42 -16.64 4.12
CA LEU A 175 12.00 -16.44 2.73
C LEU A 175 12.66 -17.46 1.78
N ILE A 176 13.91 -17.86 2.05
CA ILE A 176 14.57 -18.96 1.33
C ILE A 176 13.80 -20.27 1.51
N LYS A 177 13.35 -20.57 2.74
CA LYS A 177 12.51 -21.74 3.00
C LYS A 177 11.18 -21.65 2.27
N ILE A 178 10.50 -20.50 2.32
CA ILE A 178 9.24 -20.28 1.59
C ILE A 178 9.41 -20.50 0.08
N LYS A 179 10.52 -20.03 -0.50
CA LYS A 179 10.83 -20.23 -1.92
C LYS A 179 10.92 -21.72 -2.27
N GLN A 180 11.50 -22.53 -1.39
CA GLN A 180 11.65 -23.99 -1.56
C GLN A 180 10.35 -24.77 -1.35
N THR A 181 9.31 -24.16 -0.78
CA THR A 181 8.02 -24.82 -0.51
C THR A 181 7.08 -24.74 -1.72
N TYR A 182 6.33 -25.82 -1.98
CA TYR A 182 5.20 -25.78 -2.92
C TYR A 182 3.92 -25.35 -2.19
N LEU A 183 3.23 -24.33 -2.69
CA LEU A 183 2.00 -23.84 -2.04
C LEU A 183 0.86 -24.87 -2.02
N SER A 184 0.85 -25.82 -2.97
CA SER A 184 -0.06 -26.96 -2.94
C SER A 184 0.14 -27.85 -1.71
N ASP A 185 1.28 -27.73 -1.03
CA ASP A 185 1.58 -28.44 0.22
C ASP A 185 1.02 -27.73 1.47
N LEU A 186 0.38 -26.56 1.35
CA LEU A 186 -0.30 -25.92 2.48
C LEU A 186 -1.75 -26.43 2.58
N PRO A 187 -2.10 -27.22 3.61
CA PRO A 187 -3.46 -27.70 3.74
C PRO A 187 -4.43 -26.58 4.12
N ASN A 188 -5.60 -26.56 3.48
CA ASN A 188 -6.71 -25.66 3.85
C ASN A 188 -7.11 -25.78 5.34
N TRP A 189 -6.93 -26.95 5.96
CA TRP A 189 -7.25 -27.12 7.38
C TRP A 189 -6.30 -26.37 8.31
N LEU A 190 -5.04 -26.13 7.91
CA LEU A 190 -4.05 -25.45 8.76
C LEU A 190 -4.44 -23.99 8.99
N GLU A 191 -4.94 -23.31 7.96
CA GLU A 191 -5.42 -21.93 8.06
C GLU A 191 -6.56 -21.81 9.08
N GLN A 192 -7.43 -22.81 9.14
CA GLN A 192 -8.61 -22.86 10.02
C GLN A 192 -8.27 -23.17 11.49
N LEU A 193 -7.05 -23.61 11.80
CA LEU A 193 -6.68 -23.94 13.17
C LEU A 193 -6.47 -22.71 14.05
N PRO A 194 -6.76 -22.79 15.37
CA PRO A 194 -6.28 -21.83 16.35
C PRO A 194 -4.77 -21.60 16.25
N TYR A 195 -4.31 -20.37 16.53
CA TYR A 195 -2.92 -19.99 16.31
C TYR A 195 -1.91 -20.89 17.03
N TYR A 196 -2.17 -21.30 18.28
CA TYR A 196 -1.26 -22.18 19.02
C TYR A 196 -1.10 -23.56 18.37
N GLN A 197 -2.15 -24.09 17.73
CA GLN A 197 -2.09 -25.36 17.01
C GLN A 197 -1.29 -25.21 15.71
N GLN A 198 -1.44 -24.09 15.01
CA GLN A 198 -0.58 -23.79 13.85
C GLN A 198 0.89 -23.74 14.27
N VAL A 199 1.21 -23.02 15.34
CA VAL A 199 2.56 -22.97 15.91
C VAL A 199 3.07 -24.36 16.27
N PHE A 200 2.23 -25.22 16.87
CA PHE A 200 2.59 -26.60 17.18
C PHE A 200 3.06 -27.37 15.94
N PHE A 201 2.28 -27.36 14.86
CA PHE A 201 2.66 -28.08 13.63
C PHE A 201 3.92 -27.50 12.98
N LEU A 202 4.00 -26.17 12.88
CA LEU A 202 5.09 -25.47 12.21
C LEU A 202 6.43 -25.57 12.94
N THR A 203 6.39 -25.68 14.27
CA THR A 203 7.60 -25.74 15.12
C THR A 203 7.90 -27.14 15.66
N SER A 204 7.11 -28.16 15.30
CA SER A 204 7.30 -29.53 15.75
C SER A 204 8.75 -30.02 15.50
N PRO A 205 9.37 -30.75 16.44
CA PRO A 205 10.72 -31.28 16.27
C PRO A 205 10.86 -32.15 15.02
N GLU A 206 12.05 -32.16 14.40
CA GLU A 206 12.30 -32.98 13.20
C GLU A 206 12.07 -34.48 13.45
N THR A 207 12.34 -34.92 14.69
CA THR A 207 12.11 -36.29 15.17
C THR A 207 10.65 -36.72 15.16
N CYS A 208 9.70 -35.78 15.15
CA CYS A 208 8.27 -36.07 15.07
C CYS A 208 7.85 -36.36 13.62
N THR A 209 8.12 -37.57 13.14
CA THR A 209 7.80 -38.00 11.77
C THR A 209 6.42 -38.64 11.60
N THR A 210 5.75 -38.99 12.71
CA THR A 210 4.41 -39.60 12.72
C THR A 210 3.45 -38.83 13.62
N VAL A 211 2.14 -39.04 13.43
CA VAL A 211 1.12 -38.44 14.29
C VAL A 211 1.24 -38.93 15.73
N THR A 212 1.63 -40.19 15.94
CA THR A 212 1.90 -40.74 17.29
C THR A 212 3.03 -39.97 18.00
N GLN A 213 4.11 -39.63 17.28
CA GLN A 213 5.21 -38.85 17.86
C GLN A 213 4.81 -37.40 18.14
N LEU A 214 3.95 -36.80 17.32
CA LEU A 214 3.37 -35.48 17.62
C LEU A 214 2.47 -35.55 18.85
N ASN A 215 1.66 -36.61 18.98
CA ASN A 215 0.81 -36.79 20.15
C ASN A 215 1.65 -36.96 21.43
N SER A 216 2.76 -37.70 21.34
CA SER A 216 3.74 -37.80 22.43
C SER A 216 4.32 -36.44 22.80
N GLU A 217 4.73 -35.63 21.82
CA GLU A 217 5.24 -34.28 22.07
C GLU A 217 4.20 -33.38 22.74
N ASN A 218 2.92 -33.49 22.37
CA ASN A 218 1.85 -32.73 23.03
C ASN A 218 1.60 -33.21 24.47
N ASN A 219 1.62 -34.53 24.70
CA ASN A 219 1.49 -35.11 26.04
C ASN A 219 2.64 -34.67 26.96
N ASP A 220 3.87 -34.63 26.45
CA ASP A 220 5.01 -34.11 27.21
C ASP A 220 4.80 -32.64 27.64
N ILE A 221 4.16 -31.82 26.79
CA ILE A 221 3.81 -30.44 27.11
C ILE A 221 2.72 -30.41 28.19
N ILE A 222 1.71 -31.28 28.11
CA ILE A 222 0.64 -31.40 29.11
C ILE A 222 1.22 -31.81 30.47
N ASP A 223 2.05 -32.84 30.51
CA ASP A 223 2.64 -33.35 31.76
C ASP A 223 3.57 -32.33 32.40
N LEU A 224 4.39 -31.65 31.57
CA LEU A 224 5.15 -30.49 32.00
C LEU A 224 4.21 -29.43 32.60
N TRP A 225 3.17 -29.01 31.89
CA TRP A 225 2.24 -27.97 32.33
C TRP A 225 1.57 -28.31 33.67
N ARG A 226 1.11 -29.57 33.83
CA ARG A 226 0.52 -30.07 35.07
C ARG A 226 1.50 -29.99 36.24
N SER A 227 2.77 -30.30 36.00
CA SER A 227 3.84 -30.29 37.02
C SER A 227 4.26 -28.89 37.49
N LYS A 228 3.87 -27.82 36.78
CA LYS A 228 4.25 -26.45 37.12
C LYS A 228 3.11 -25.68 37.78
N THR A 229 3.49 -24.76 38.64
CA THR A 229 2.62 -23.71 39.21
C THR A 229 3.11 -22.39 38.63
N LEU A 230 2.21 -21.65 37.98
CA LEU A 230 2.54 -20.38 37.34
C LEU A 230 2.01 -19.22 38.21
N SER A 231 2.91 -18.50 38.87
CA SER A 231 2.51 -17.26 39.55
C SER A 231 2.13 -16.18 38.54
N ASN A 232 1.41 -15.14 38.96
CA ASN A 232 1.12 -14.01 38.07
C ASN A 232 2.39 -13.31 37.59
N ASP A 233 3.43 -13.25 38.42
CA ASP A 233 4.73 -12.69 38.05
C ASP A 233 5.42 -13.54 36.96
N ASP A 234 5.36 -14.87 37.08
CA ASP A 234 5.89 -15.78 36.06
C ASP A 234 5.13 -15.67 34.74
N TYR A 235 3.79 -15.58 34.82
CA TYR A 235 2.91 -15.38 33.67
C TYR A 235 3.29 -14.10 32.92
N ILE A 236 3.35 -12.96 33.65
CA ILE A 236 3.76 -11.68 33.09
C ILE A 236 5.14 -11.86 32.44
N ALA A 237 6.14 -12.36 33.17
CA ALA A 237 7.50 -12.55 32.66
C ALA A 237 7.59 -13.38 31.36
N ILE A 238 6.72 -14.36 31.18
CA ILE A 238 6.69 -15.20 29.97
C ILE A 238 6.13 -14.43 28.76
N ILE A 239 5.08 -13.64 28.96
CA ILE A 239 4.36 -12.93 27.89
C ILE A 239 5.03 -11.60 27.56
N ASP A 240 5.16 -10.75 28.56
CA ASP A 240 5.73 -9.41 28.53
C ASP A 240 6.94 -9.48 29.46
N GLY A 241 8.19 -9.50 29.05
CA GLY A 241 9.33 -9.68 29.97
C GLY A 241 9.50 -8.67 31.14
N TYR A 242 8.50 -7.83 31.46
CA TYR A 242 8.48 -6.71 32.40
C TYR A 242 7.13 -6.63 33.13
N SER A 243 7.13 -6.19 34.39
CA SER A 243 5.89 -5.89 35.12
C SER A 243 5.30 -4.52 34.76
N ILE A 244 4.08 -4.27 35.25
CA ILE A 244 3.33 -3.02 35.07
C ILE A 244 4.14 -1.78 35.51
N ASP A 245 5.05 -1.93 36.49
CA ASP A 245 5.95 -0.87 36.97
C ASP A 245 7.24 -0.72 36.13
N GLY A 246 7.39 -1.47 35.03
CA GLY A 246 8.55 -1.42 34.16
C GLY A 246 9.77 -2.20 34.66
N THR A 247 9.67 -2.97 35.75
CA THR A 247 10.80 -3.80 36.20
C THR A 247 10.93 -5.08 35.38
N LYS A 248 12.15 -5.39 34.92
CA LYS A 248 12.43 -6.57 34.10
C LYS A 248 12.22 -7.83 34.94
N LYS A 249 11.25 -8.67 34.55
CA LYS A 249 10.96 -9.91 35.25
C LYS A 249 11.79 -11.06 34.67
N LYS A 250 12.50 -11.77 35.56
CA LYS A 250 13.26 -12.96 35.18
C LYS A 250 12.26 -14.07 34.85
N LYS A 251 12.31 -14.60 33.63
CA LYS A 251 11.50 -15.78 33.24
C LYS A 251 11.82 -16.97 34.16
N PRO A 252 10.82 -17.81 34.50
CA PRO A 252 11.03 -18.99 35.33
C PRO A 252 12.09 -19.92 34.74
N ASP A 253 12.92 -20.52 35.58
CA ASP A 253 14.03 -21.39 35.14
C ASP A 253 13.53 -22.54 34.27
N TRP A 254 12.44 -23.19 34.69
CA TRP A 254 11.81 -24.25 33.92
C TRP A 254 11.40 -23.80 32.52
N TYR A 255 10.89 -22.57 32.35
CA TYR A 255 10.49 -22.05 31.05
C TYR A 255 11.71 -21.69 30.20
N ARG A 256 12.78 -21.17 30.82
CA ARG A 256 14.05 -20.84 30.13
C ARG A 256 14.75 -22.08 29.59
N GLU A 257 14.60 -23.23 30.26
CA GLU A 257 15.18 -24.51 29.86
C GLU A 257 14.41 -25.23 28.76
N LEU A 258 13.15 -24.83 28.49
CA LEU A 258 12.35 -25.50 27.47
C LEU A 258 12.94 -25.40 26.06
N PRO A 259 12.75 -26.45 25.23
CA PRO A 259 12.95 -26.37 23.79
C PRO A 259 12.16 -25.21 23.16
N GLY A 260 12.72 -24.63 22.09
CA GLY A 260 12.17 -23.44 21.44
C GLY A 260 10.74 -23.61 20.93
N ASN A 261 10.37 -24.82 20.47
CA ASN A 261 9.02 -25.16 20.03
C ASN A 261 8.02 -25.13 21.21
N ARG A 262 8.35 -25.81 22.33
CA ARG A 262 7.49 -25.85 23.53
C ARG A 262 7.28 -24.44 24.12
N LYS A 263 8.33 -23.60 24.13
CA LYS A 263 8.23 -22.18 24.52
C LYS A 263 7.20 -21.42 23.67
N GLN A 264 7.27 -21.58 22.34
CA GLN A 264 6.37 -20.87 21.43
C GLN A 264 4.91 -21.30 21.60
N ILE A 265 4.66 -22.60 21.78
CA ILE A 265 3.33 -23.15 22.02
C ILE A 265 2.75 -22.61 23.33
N LEU A 266 3.48 -22.77 24.44
CA LEU A 266 3.03 -22.31 25.76
C LEU A 266 2.84 -20.79 25.79
N ARG A 267 3.76 -20.00 25.22
CA ARG A 267 3.58 -18.55 25.11
C ARG A 267 2.32 -18.17 24.33
N SER A 268 2.06 -18.87 23.22
CA SER A 268 0.87 -18.61 22.40
C SER A 268 -0.43 -18.92 23.16
N LEU A 269 -0.43 -20.00 23.93
CA LEU A 269 -1.57 -20.38 24.80
C LEU A 269 -1.77 -19.39 25.94
N LEU A 270 -0.70 -18.96 26.62
CA LEU A 270 -0.81 -18.01 27.72
C LEU A 270 -1.28 -16.64 27.25
N ILE A 271 -0.92 -16.22 26.04
CA ILE A 271 -1.46 -15.00 25.42
C ILE A 271 -2.96 -15.13 25.13
N SER A 272 -3.43 -16.29 24.65
CA SER A 272 -4.85 -16.45 24.30
C SER A 272 -5.76 -16.76 25.48
N GLU A 273 -5.29 -17.56 26.44
CA GLU A 273 -6.11 -18.07 27.56
C GLU A 273 -5.82 -17.38 28.90
N GLY A 274 -4.77 -16.57 28.99
CA GLY A 274 -4.31 -15.94 30.23
C GLY A 274 -3.64 -16.92 31.19
N ASN A 275 -3.47 -16.50 32.45
CA ASN A 275 -2.96 -17.36 33.53
C ASN A 275 -4.05 -18.33 34.06
N ASN A 276 -4.68 -19.09 33.17
CA ASN A 276 -5.72 -20.05 33.52
C ASN A 276 -5.26 -21.48 33.22
N LYS A 277 -4.90 -22.23 34.27
CA LYS A 277 -4.33 -23.58 34.15
C LYS A 277 -5.28 -24.56 33.46
N GLU A 278 -6.56 -24.55 33.83
CA GLU A 278 -7.56 -25.46 33.25
C GLU A 278 -7.81 -25.17 31.77
N LYS A 279 -7.91 -23.91 31.37
CA LYS A 279 -8.12 -23.53 29.96
C LYS A 279 -6.93 -23.91 29.09
N VAL A 280 -5.71 -23.64 29.54
CA VAL A 280 -4.49 -24.04 28.81
C VAL A 280 -4.45 -25.56 28.64
N GLU A 281 -4.73 -26.31 29.71
CA GLU A 281 -4.79 -27.77 29.65
C GLU A 281 -5.90 -28.26 28.71
N GLN A 282 -7.09 -27.65 28.75
CA GLN A 282 -8.19 -27.95 27.85
C GLN A 282 -7.77 -27.76 26.38
N LYS A 283 -7.11 -26.65 26.04
CA LYS A 283 -6.61 -26.41 24.67
C LYS A 283 -5.58 -27.45 24.23
N LEU A 284 -4.69 -27.88 25.11
CA LEU A 284 -3.74 -28.94 24.80
C LEU A 284 -4.46 -30.29 24.58
N ASN A 285 -5.50 -30.60 25.37
CA ASN A 285 -6.33 -31.78 25.16
C ASN A 285 -7.14 -31.71 23.84
N ASP A 286 -7.64 -30.53 23.47
CA ASP A 286 -8.30 -30.30 22.17
C ASP A 286 -7.34 -30.62 21.00
N LEU A 287 -6.06 -30.25 21.14
CA LEU A 287 -5.02 -30.60 20.18
C LEU A 287 -4.76 -32.10 20.11
N THR A 288 -4.69 -32.81 21.24
CA THR A 288 -4.61 -34.29 21.29
C THR A 288 -5.75 -34.92 20.49
N LYS A 289 -6.99 -34.48 20.74
CA LYS A 289 -8.16 -34.97 19.99
C LYS A 289 -8.02 -34.70 18.49
N LYS A 290 -7.55 -33.51 18.11
CA LYS A 290 -7.34 -33.15 16.70
C LYS A 290 -6.28 -34.01 16.03
N LEU A 291 -5.20 -34.34 16.73
CA LEU A 291 -4.16 -35.24 16.23
C LEU A 291 -4.72 -36.64 16.00
N CYS A 292 -5.55 -37.16 16.91
CA CYS A 292 -6.24 -38.44 16.71
C CYS A 292 -7.18 -38.44 15.50
N GLU A 293 -7.91 -37.35 15.25
CA GLU A 293 -8.76 -37.18 14.04
C GLU A 293 -7.96 -37.11 12.73
N LYS A 294 -6.66 -36.82 12.82
CA LYS A 294 -5.76 -36.56 11.69
C LYS A 294 -4.63 -37.60 11.58
N SER A 295 -4.85 -38.81 12.09
CA SER A 295 -3.85 -39.87 12.21
C SER A 295 -3.43 -40.55 10.90
N ASP A 296 -3.80 -40.01 9.74
CA ASP A 296 -3.44 -40.59 8.44
C ASP A 296 -1.99 -40.23 8.01
N GLU A 297 -1.41 -41.11 7.20
CA GLU A 297 -0.03 -40.97 6.71
C GLU A 297 0.14 -39.73 5.81
N ALA A 298 -0.92 -39.34 5.09
CA ALA A 298 -0.94 -38.14 4.25
C ALA A 298 -0.75 -36.86 5.08
N THR A 299 -1.39 -36.78 6.24
CA THR A 299 -1.26 -35.65 7.17
C THR A 299 0.14 -35.61 7.77
N ALA A 300 0.70 -36.76 8.15
CA ALA A 300 2.09 -36.83 8.64
C ALA A 300 3.10 -36.37 7.57
N ALA A 301 2.92 -36.81 6.31
CA ALA A 301 3.75 -36.36 5.19
C ALA A 301 3.63 -34.86 4.94
N LEU A 302 2.41 -34.30 5.06
CA LEU A 302 2.17 -32.88 4.89
C LEU A 302 2.80 -32.04 6.00
N ILE A 303 2.72 -32.50 7.25
CA ILE A 303 3.36 -31.85 8.40
C ILE A 303 4.87 -31.74 8.20
N LYS A 304 5.52 -32.80 7.66
CA LYS A 304 6.95 -32.76 7.32
C LYS A 304 7.26 -31.65 6.30
N LYS A 305 6.38 -31.41 5.34
CA LYS A 305 6.57 -30.39 4.28
C LYS A 305 6.35 -28.95 4.78
N ILE A 306 5.41 -28.73 5.70
CA ILE A 306 5.12 -27.39 6.24
C ILE A 306 6.00 -27.03 7.45
N ARG A 307 6.69 -28.00 8.06
CA ARG A 307 7.59 -27.77 9.19
C ARG A 307 8.64 -26.73 8.84
N GLY A 308 8.88 -25.80 9.76
CA GLY A 308 9.89 -24.76 9.60
C GLY A 308 9.48 -23.59 8.71
N LEU A 309 8.27 -23.63 8.12
CA LEU A 309 7.66 -22.44 7.56
C LEU A 309 7.35 -21.44 8.68
N PRO A 310 7.57 -20.14 8.44
CA PRO A 310 7.30 -19.15 9.46
C PRO A 310 5.80 -18.92 9.63
N SER A 311 5.34 -18.76 10.87
CA SER A 311 3.91 -18.58 11.17
C SER A 311 3.30 -17.34 10.53
N TRP A 312 4.08 -16.26 10.34
CA TRP A 312 3.61 -15.05 9.67
C TRP A 312 3.23 -15.30 8.21
N PHE A 313 3.92 -16.22 7.52
CA PHE A 313 3.62 -16.56 6.13
C PHE A 313 2.32 -17.35 6.01
N VAL A 314 2.11 -18.33 6.89
CA VAL A 314 0.88 -19.14 6.94
C VAL A 314 -0.36 -18.30 7.24
N LYS A 315 -0.18 -17.15 7.92
CA LYS A 315 -1.24 -16.18 8.19
C LYS A 315 -1.50 -15.18 7.06
N LEU A 316 -0.71 -15.18 6.00
CA LEU A 316 -1.02 -14.38 4.82
C LEU A 316 -2.24 -14.97 4.10
N PRO A 317 -3.10 -14.13 3.50
CA PRO A 317 -4.11 -14.62 2.56
C PRO A 317 -3.48 -15.45 1.45
N LEU A 318 -4.17 -16.51 0.98
CA LEU A 318 -3.64 -17.39 -0.07
C LEU A 318 -3.18 -16.64 -1.33
N SER A 319 -3.89 -15.58 -1.72
CA SER A 319 -3.49 -14.75 -2.86
C SER A 319 -2.15 -14.04 -2.61
N GLU A 320 -1.94 -13.53 -1.40
CA GLU A 320 -0.69 -12.88 -0.99
C GLU A 320 0.46 -13.89 -0.87
N GLN A 321 0.21 -15.11 -0.39
CA GLN A 321 1.19 -16.19 -0.41
C GLN A 321 1.66 -16.52 -1.85
N LYS A 322 0.72 -16.59 -2.80
CA LYS A 322 1.01 -16.80 -4.23
C LYS A 322 1.84 -15.66 -4.82
N LEU A 323 1.48 -14.41 -4.52
CA LEU A 323 2.23 -13.23 -4.97
C LEU A 323 3.65 -13.19 -4.39
N LEU A 324 3.81 -13.49 -3.09
CA LEU A 324 5.13 -13.56 -2.47
C LEU A 324 5.98 -14.65 -3.11
N LYS A 325 5.43 -15.87 -3.27
CA LYS A 325 6.17 -16.96 -3.90
C LYS A 325 6.58 -16.62 -5.33
N ALA A 326 5.66 -16.11 -6.14
CA ALA A 326 5.97 -15.69 -7.51
C ALA A 326 7.04 -14.59 -7.55
N ALA A 327 7.14 -13.73 -6.53
CA ALA A 327 8.23 -12.78 -6.42
C ALA A 327 9.58 -13.40 -6.06
N LEU A 328 9.60 -14.35 -5.14
CA LEU A 328 10.81 -15.07 -4.75
C LEU A 328 11.34 -15.97 -5.88
N ASP A 329 10.45 -16.53 -6.69
CA ASP A 329 10.80 -17.44 -7.78
C ASP A 329 11.45 -16.71 -8.98
N LYS A 330 11.30 -15.38 -9.10
CA LYS A 330 11.89 -14.58 -10.19
C LYS A 330 13.38 -14.28 -10.06
N SER A 331 13.98 -14.51 -8.90
CA SER A 331 15.41 -14.22 -8.65
C SER A 331 16.06 -15.41 -7.99
N GLU A 332 17.28 -15.76 -8.36
CA GLU A 332 18.07 -16.77 -7.65
C GLU A 332 18.33 -16.36 -6.19
N ASN A 333 18.74 -15.11 -5.99
CA ASN A 333 19.02 -14.54 -4.68
C ASN A 333 17.77 -13.86 -4.08
N VAL A 334 17.29 -14.42 -2.97
CA VAL A 334 16.14 -13.90 -2.21
C VAL A 334 16.40 -12.51 -1.64
N ALA A 335 17.64 -12.23 -1.20
CA ALA A 335 17.97 -10.94 -0.59
C ALA A 335 17.81 -9.76 -1.56
N ASP A 336 18.01 -9.99 -2.87
CA ASP A 336 17.85 -8.95 -3.88
C ASP A 336 16.36 -8.63 -4.12
N VAL A 337 15.48 -9.64 -4.03
CA VAL A 337 14.02 -9.46 -4.14
C VAL A 337 13.49 -8.62 -2.99
N VAL A 338 13.96 -8.86 -1.76
CA VAL A 338 13.44 -8.18 -0.55
C VAL A 338 14.35 -7.06 -0.04
N HIS A 339 15.26 -6.57 -0.90
CA HIS A 339 16.14 -5.47 -0.54
C HIS A 339 15.34 -4.21 -0.15
N PHE A 340 14.23 -3.98 -0.85
CA PHE A 340 13.29 -2.90 -0.59
C PHE A 340 11.87 -3.43 -0.39
N LEU A 341 11.23 -3.01 0.71
CA LEU A 341 9.80 -3.20 0.92
C LEU A 341 9.09 -1.84 0.77
N PRO A 342 8.11 -1.66 -0.14
CA PRO A 342 7.39 -0.41 -0.24
C PRO A 342 6.55 -0.15 1.03
N SER A 343 6.31 1.11 1.36
CA SER A 343 5.64 1.55 2.60
C SER A 343 4.29 0.87 2.93
N ARG A 344 3.60 0.31 1.93
CA ARG A 344 2.33 -0.42 2.09
C ARG A 344 2.52 -1.92 2.35
N LEU A 345 3.69 -2.49 2.05
CA LEU A 345 4.00 -3.90 2.22
C LEU A 345 4.56 -4.17 3.62
N ARG A 346 3.67 -4.44 4.57
CA ARG A 346 4.05 -4.67 5.98
C ARG A 346 3.60 -6.02 6.53
N THR A 347 3.18 -6.89 5.63
CA THR A 347 2.85 -8.28 5.91
C THR A 347 4.10 -9.16 6.00
N ILE A 348 5.25 -8.67 5.51
CA ILE A 348 6.57 -9.29 5.69
C ILE A 348 7.28 -8.64 6.90
N PRO A 349 7.89 -9.42 7.82
CA PRO A 349 8.69 -8.88 8.92
C PRO A 349 9.98 -8.19 8.47
N GLY A 350 9.87 -6.92 8.09
CA GLY A 350 10.97 -6.03 7.73
C GLY A 350 10.57 -4.55 7.84
N LEU A 351 11.56 -3.66 7.79
CA LEU A 351 11.37 -2.21 7.82
C LEU A 351 10.99 -1.72 6.42
N ALA A 352 9.70 -1.49 6.19
CA ALA A 352 9.23 -0.94 4.93
C ALA A 352 9.67 0.52 4.75
N ASN A 353 9.98 0.93 3.51
CA ASN A 353 10.44 2.27 3.17
C ASN A 353 11.72 2.70 3.91
N LEU A 354 12.59 1.74 4.25
CA LEU A 354 13.84 2.00 4.98
C LEU A 354 14.86 2.73 4.11
N ALA A 355 15.34 3.87 4.61
CA ALA A 355 16.39 4.65 3.98
C ALA A 355 17.21 5.43 5.01
N GLU A 356 18.38 5.87 4.59
CA GLU A 356 19.20 6.88 5.26
C GLU A 356 19.14 8.18 4.47
N HIS A 357 18.55 9.20 5.07
CA HIS A 357 18.52 10.55 4.56
C HIS A 357 19.80 11.30 4.92
N ASN A 358 20.33 12.06 3.98
CA ASN A 358 21.53 12.87 4.12
C ASN A 358 21.33 14.25 3.48
N CYS A 359 21.99 15.26 4.04
CA CYS A 359 21.97 16.63 3.54
C CYS A 359 23.37 17.27 3.64
N ALA A 360 23.76 18.04 2.62
CA ALA A 360 25.02 18.78 2.59
C ALA A 360 24.88 20.11 1.84
N ILE A 361 25.65 21.11 2.28
CA ILE A 361 25.91 22.35 1.54
C ILE A 361 27.20 22.16 0.74
N LEU A 362 27.14 22.44 -0.55
CA LEU A 362 28.25 22.35 -1.47
C LEU A 362 28.64 23.72 -2.02
N ASP A 363 29.90 23.91 -2.40
CA ASP A 363 30.34 25.08 -3.17
C ASP A 363 29.90 25.00 -4.65
N THR A 364 30.29 25.99 -5.45
CA THR A 364 29.98 26.07 -6.89
C THR A 364 30.58 24.94 -7.72
N ASN A 365 31.63 24.26 -7.24
CA ASN A 365 32.25 23.09 -7.87
C ASN A 365 31.72 21.77 -7.27
N CYS A 366 30.68 21.82 -6.45
CA CYS A 366 30.12 20.69 -5.71
C CYS A 366 31.07 20.04 -4.68
N ASN A 367 32.07 20.76 -4.15
CA ASN A 367 32.82 20.30 -2.98
C ASN A 367 31.99 20.51 -1.71
N VAL A 368 32.12 19.59 -0.75
CA VAL A 368 31.39 19.67 0.52
C VAL A 368 31.92 20.83 1.37
N LYS A 369 31.09 21.86 1.58
CA LYS A 369 31.34 22.93 2.56
C LYS A 369 30.90 22.48 3.95
N LYS A 370 29.74 21.84 4.03
CA LYS A 370 29.17 21.32 5.27
C LYS A 370 28.34 20.07 4.99
N GLN A 371 28.58 19.00 5.74
CA GLN A 371 27.71 17.82 5.76
C GLN A 371 27.03 17.71 7.11
N PHE A 372 25.73 17.41 7.09
CA PHE A 372 24.94 17.22 8.29
C PHE A 372 24.79 15.73 8.64
N GLY A 373 24.48 15.44 9.90
CA GLY A 373 24.32 14.07 10.37
C GLY A 373 23.21 13.30 9.65
N PRO A 374 23.43 12.01 9.31
CA PRO A 374 22.44 11.20 8.63
C PRO A 374 21.22 10.90 9.52
N LYS A 375 20.06 10.75 8.89
CA LYS A 375 18.78 10.44 9.56
C LYS A 375 18.22 9.14 8.99
N LEU A 376 18.06 8.12 9.83
CA LEU A 376 17.37 6.89 9.45
C LEU A 376 15.85 7.15 9.41
N ARG A 377 15.19 6.65 8.36
CA ARG A 377 13.74 6.73 8.21
C ARG A 377 13.17 5.42 7.71
N SER A 378 11.95 5.12 8.14
CA SER A 378 11.15 4.02 7.59
C SER A 378 9.66 4.25 7.85
N SER A 379 8.83 3.36 7.33
CA SER A 379 7.50 3.12 7.89
C SER A 379 7.60 2.79 9.38
N HIS A 380 6.49 2.97 10.10
CA HIS A 380 6.43 2.62 11.51
C HIS A 380 6.98 1.20 11.78
N LEU A 381 7.76 1.04 12.85
CA LEU A 381 8.42 -0.24 13.19
C LEU A 381 7.43 -1.38 13.44
N ALA A 382 6.24 -1.04 13.94
CA ALA A 382 5.10 -1.96 14.05
C ALA A 382 4.27 -1.96 12.76
N SER A 383 3.65 -3.10 12.44
CA SER A 383 2.87 -3.27 11.21
C SER A 383 1.37 -3.14 11.46
N ARG A 384 0.74 -2.16 10.81
CA ARG A 384 -0.74 -2.03 10.81
C ARG A 384 -1.45 -3.17 10.08
N ASP A 385 -0.74 -3.87 9.19
CA ASP A 385 -1.33 -4.90 8.31
C ASP A 385 -1.53 -6.23 9.06
N VAL A 386 -0.87 -6.41 10.21
CA VAL A 386 -1.00 -7.60 11.06
C VAL A 386 -1.82 -7.34 12.33
N LYS A 387 -2.46 -6.17 12.44
CA LYS A 387 -3.22 -5.78 13.65
C LYS A 387 -4.39 -6.71 13.97
N SER A 388 -4.99 -7.31 12.92
CA SER A 388 -6.10 -8.27 13.04
C SER A 388 -5.61 -9.72 13.16
N GLN A 389 -4.30 -9.95 13.12
CA GLN A 389 -3.70 -11.27 13.30
C GLN A 389 -3.42 -11.50 14.79
N PRO A 390 -3.12 -12.75 15.19
CA PRO A 390 -2.73 -13.04 16.58
C PRO A 390 -1.58 -12.14 17.03
N GLU A 391 -1.68 -11.62 18.25
CA GLU A 391 -0.71 -10.69 18.84
C GLU A 391 0.77 -11.12 18.70
N PRO A 392 1.13 -12.43 18.85
CA PRO A 392 2.51 -12.87 18.64
C PRO A 392 3.09 -12.52 17.26
N ILE A 393 2.27 -12.41 16.22
CA ILE A 393 2.74 -11.96 14.90
C ILE A 393 3.07 -10.46 14.93
N GLY A 394 2.20 -9.62 15.50
CA GLY A 394 2.47 -8.19 15.69
C GLY A 394 3.75 -7.93 16.48
N GLN A 395 3.91 -8.65 17.60
CA GLN A 395 5.10 -8.62 18.44
C GLN A 395 6.37 -9.06 17.66
N LEU A 396 6.25 -10.09 16.81
CA LEU A 396 7.36 -10.57 15.97
C LEU A 396 7.82 -9.49 14.99
N HIS A 397 6.88 -8.81 14.30
CA HIS A 397 7.21 -7.72 13.38
C HIS A 397 7.91 -6.57 14.10
N ALA A 398 7.31 -6.07 15.19
CA ALA A 398 7.87 -4.96 15.96
C ALA A 398 9.28 -5.29 16.48
N ARG A 399 9.47 -6.50 17.05
CA ARG A 399 10.76 -6.97 17.57
C ARG A 399 11.85 -7.03 16.51
N ARG A 400 11.56 -7.64 15.35
CA ARG A 400 12.57 -7.76 14.28
C ARG A 400 12.94 -6.41 13.69
N ASN A 401 11.95 -5.55 13.51
CA ASN A 401 12.16 -4.20 12.97
C ASN A 401 12.97 -3.34 13.95
N TYR A 402 12.66 -3.39 15.24
CA TYR A 402 13.44 -2.73 16.28
C TYR A 402 14.89 -3.24 16.32
N ALA A 403 15.10 -4.56 16.31
CA ALA A 403 16.44 -5.14 16.29
C ALA A 403 17.25 -4.71 15.05
N GLN A 404 16.60 -4.64 13.89
CA GLN A 404 17.23 -4.18 12.65
C GLN A 404 17.66 -2.71 12.75
N ILE A 405 16.85 -1.84 13.37
CA ILE A 405 17.22 -0.43 13.61
C ILE A 405 18.49 -0.35 14.47
N LEU A 406 18.55 -1.11 15.57
CA LEU A 406 19.72 -1.13 16.45
C LEU A 406 20.96 -1.72 15.75
N GLU A 407 20.78 -2.76 14.94
CA GLU A 407 21.87 -3.37 14.19
C GLU A 407 22.46 -2.41 13.17
N ILE A 408 21.63 -1.63 12.45
CA ILE A 408 22.12 -0.57 11.56
C ILE A 408 22.87 0.49 12.37
N ALA A 409 22.32 0.91 13.52
CA ALA A 409 22.98 1.89 14.38
C ALA A 409 24.37 1.45 14.84
N LYS A 410 24.49 0.18 15.22
CA LYS A 410 25.75 -0.45 15.64
C LYS A 410 26.74 -0.60 14.49
N THR A 411 26.33 -1.26 13.41
CA THR A 411 27.23 -1.69 12.34
C THR A 411 27.62 -0.56 11.39
N ARG A 412 26.74 0.42 11.19
CA ARG A 412 26.97 1.52 10.24
C ARG A 412 27.59 2.76 10.88
N TYR A 413 27.25 3.04 12.14
CA TYR A 413 27.70 4.27 12.80
C TYR A 413 28.52 4.04 14.07
N GLU A 414 28.70 2.79 14.53
CA GLU A 414 29.43 2.46 15.76
C GLU A 414 28.93 3.22 17.00
N LYS A 415 27.63 3.52 17.03
CA LYS A 415 26.97 4.30 18.08
C LYS A 415 26.05 3.44 18.93
N TYR A 416 26.01 3.75 20.23
CA TYR A 416 25.18 3.06 21.23
C TYR A 416 24.14 3.98 21.86
N SER A 417 23.84 5.12 21.22
CA SER A 417 22.76 6.02 21.61
C SER A 417 21.86 6.25 20.39
N ILE A 418 20.56 6.11 20.55
CA ILE A 418 19.61 6.26 19.43
C ILE A 418 18.33 6.95 19.87
N LEU A 419 17.83 7.86 19.04
CA LEU A 419 16.48 8.40 19.13
C LEU A 419 15.55 7.58 18.24
N ILE A 420 14.46 7.07 18.80
CA ILE A 420 13.35 6.44 18.07
C ILE A 420 12.14 7.36 18.16
N GLN A 421 12.01 8.23 17.16
CA GLN A 421 10.92 9.17 17.08
C GLN A 421 9.79 8.65 16.18
N THR A 422 8.55 8.85 16.62
CA THR A 422 7.35 8.51 15.86
C THR A 422 6.45 9.74 15.72
N LEU A 423 5.81 9.86 14.56
CA LEU A 423 4.95 11.00 14.22
C LEU A 423 3.52 10.53 13.97
N ILE A 424 2.94 9.83 14.95
CA ILE A 424 1.61 9.21 14.89
C ILE A 424 0.66 9.83 15.92
N SER A 425 -0.63 9.56 15.79
CA SER A 425 -1.69 10.20 16.55
C SER A 425 -2.57 9.15 17.24
N PRO A 426 -2.08 8.53 18.33
CA PRO A 426 -2.75 7.43 19.04
C PRO A 426 -3.95 7.93 19.84
N VAL A 427 -5.04 8.29 19.14
CA VAL A 427 -6.29 8.73 19.77
C VAL A 427 -7.01 7.53 20.35
N PRO A 428 -7.27 7.48 21.69
CA PRO A 428 -7.96 6.35 22.31
C PRO A 428 -9.30 6.06 21.63
N GLY A 429 -9.53 4.79 21.28
CA GLY A 429 -10.78 4.33 20.66
C GLY A 429 -10.90 4.66 19.17
N ALA A 430 -9.92 5.34 18.56
CA ALA A 430 -9.90 5.56 17.11
C ALA A 430 -9.69 4.25 16.33
N GLU A 431 -9.27 3.17 17.00
CA GLU A 431 -9.23 1.82 16.41
C GLU A 431 -10.62 1.38 15.87
N VAL A 432 -11.71 1.85 16.48
CA VAL A 432 -13.10 1.55 16.06
C VAL A 432 -13.38 2.07 14.64
N VAL A 433 -12.67 3.12 14.21
CA VAL A 433 -12.78 3.71 12.86
C VAL A 433 -11.58 3.37 11.96
N ASP A 434 -10.90 2.24 12.24
CA ASP A 434 -9.81 1.68 11.43
C ASP A 434 -8.52 2.55 11.40
N VAL A 435 -8.33 3.45 12.36
CA VAL A 435 -7.07 4.21 12.54
C VAL A 435 -6.10 3.35 13.37
N PRO A 436 -4.91 2.99 12.84
CA PRO A 436 -4.02 2.03 13.49
C PRO A 436 -3.09 2.63 14.55
N ASP A 437 -3.08 3.96 14.71
CA ASP A 437 -2.04 4.68 15.45
C ASP A 437 -1.94 4.23 16.92
N GLU A 438 -3.04 3.93 17.60
CA GLU A 438 -3.05 3.41 18.98
C GLU A 438 -2.35 2.04 19.08
N TYR A 439 -2.74 1.08 18.24
CA TYR A 439 -2.07 -0.21 18.10
C TYR A 439 -0.57 -0.07 17.80
N LEU A 440 -0.21 0.84 16.89
CA LEU A 440 1.18 1.06 16.49
C LEU A 440 2.01 1.58 17.67
N ASP A 441 1.50 2.56 18.42
CA ASP A 441 2.18 3.13 19.57
C ASP A 441 2.34 2.10 20.70
N ARG A 442 1.28 1.33 20.99
CA ARG A 442 1.32 0.22 21.95
C ARG A 442 2.42 -0.79 21.61
N MET A 443 2.57 -1.16 20.33
CA MET A 443 3.62 -2.08 19.89
C MET A 443 5.03 -1.45 19.94
N ARG A 444 5.16 -0.14 19.74
CA ARG A 444 6.43 0.60 19.94
C ARG A 444 6.85 0.55 21.40
N GLU A 445 5.96 0.93 22.31
CA GLU A 445 6.22 0.91 23.75
C GLU A 445 6.58 -0.49 24.21
N TRP A 446 5.76 -1.47 23.81
CA TRP A 446 5.99 -2.88 24.11
C TRP A 446 7.38 -3.32 23.66
N VAL A 447 7.80 -3.03 22.42
CA VAL A 447 9.10 -3.53 21.92
C VAL A 447 10.28 -2.86 22.63
N ILE A 448 10.19 -1.56 22.93
CA ILE A 448 11.25 -0.80 23.60
C ILE A 448 11.42 -1.28 25.05
N GLN A 449 10.31 -1.50 25.76
CA GLN A 449 10.34 -2.03 27.11
C GLN A 449 10.84 -3.48 27.10
N ASN A 450 10.27 -4.34 26.23
CA ASN A 450 10.44 -5.79 26.31
C ASN A 450 11.72 -6.36 25.71
N ASN A 451 12.51 -5.57 24.99
CA ASN A 451 13.72 -6.06 24.35
C ASN A 451 14.96 -5.46 25.00
N SER A 452 16.02 -6.27 25.11
CA SER A 452 17.32 -5.78 25.55
C SER A 452 17.71 -4.60 24.66
N SER A 453 18.13 -3.49 25.27
CA SER A 453 18.74 -2.42 24.49
C SER A 453 20.09 -2.86 23.93
N HIS A 454 20.63 -4.04 24.27
CA HIS A 454 21.93 -4.56 23.80
C HIS A 454 23.07 -3.55 24.02
N GLY A 455 23.03 -2.84 25.14
CA GLY A 455 24.00 -1.78 25.47
C GLY A 455 23.66 -0.42 24.89
N PHE A 456 22.50 -0.26 24.23
CA PHE A 456 22.04 1.03 23.74
C PHE A 456 21.37 1.87 24.83
N THR A 457 21.58 3.17 24.77
CA THR A 457 20.72 4.19 25.36
C THR A 457 19.67 4.58 24.31
N VAL A 458 18.40 4.29 24.60
CA VAL A 458 17.30 4.54 23.67
C VAL A 458 16.47 5.70 24.20
N TYR A 459 16.46 6.81 23.46
CA TYR A 459 15.49 7.88 23.62
C TYR A 459 14.33 7.57 22.70
N THR A 460 13.09 7.67 23.18
CA THR A 460 11.93 7.43 22.31
C THR A 460 10.91 8.53 22.49
N LYS A 461 10.27 8.96 21.41
CA LYS A 461 9.21 9.96 21.52
C LYS A 461 8.16 9.79 20.43
N ASN A 462 6.90 10.06 20.76
CA ASN A 462 5.85 10.26 19.78
C ASN A 462 5.39 11.73 19.75
N HIS A 463 5.20 12.28 18.55
CA HIS A 463 4.59 13.58 18.32
C HIS A 463 3.33 13.48 17.44
N PRO A 464 2.14 13.85 17.95
CA PRO A 464 0.92 13.87 17.16
C PRO A 464 0.84 15.14 16.31
N TYR A 465 0.97 14.98 14.99
CA TYR A 465 1.00 16.12 14.06
C TYR A 465 -0.38 16.57 13.53
N ASN A 466 -1.47 15.88 13.84
CA ASN A 466 -2.80 16.23 13.31
C ASN A 466 -3.66 16.94 14.38
N VAL A 467 -4.97 17.03 14.14
CA VAL A 467 -5.93 17.61 15.08
C VAL A 467 -5.93 16.94 16.46
N ALA A 468 -5.44 15.69 16.57
CA ALA A 468 -5.34 14.96 17.83
C ALA A 468 -4.44 15.67 18.85
N LYS A 469 -3.49 16.51 18.41
CA LYS A 469 -2.66 17.30 19.32
C LYS A 469 -3.45 18.24 20.23
N ARG A 470 -4.69 18.57 19.86
CA ARG A 470 -5.60 19.34 20.72
C ARG A 470 -5.99 18.56 21.98
N PHE A 471 -5.83 17.24 21.97
CA PHE A 471 -6.20 16.34 23.06
C PHE A 471 -4.99 15.63 23.66
N ILE A 472 -3.96 15.37 22.84
CA ILE A 472 -2.78 14.61 23.20
C ILE A 472 -1.59 15.44 22.72
N TRP A 473 -1.07 16.40 23.50
CA TRP A 473 0.10 17.20 23.10
C TRP A 473 1.35 16.76 23.88
N THR A 474 2.53 17.12 23.37
CA THR A 474 3.78 16.88 24.10
C THR A 474 3.89 17.85 25.26
N GLY A 475 3.64 17.37 26.48
CA GLY A 475 3.68 18.16 27.70
C GLY A 475 5.11 18.51 28.14
N ALA A 476 5.27 19.61 28.88
CA ALA A 476 6.59 20.05 29.33
C ALA A 476 7.27 19.11 30.33
N SER A 477 6.46 18.33 31.07
CA SER A 477 6.90 17.34 32.05
C SER A 477 7.08 15.94 31.46
N ASP A 478 7.13 15.81 30.14
CA ASP A 478 7.23 14.52 29.48
C ASP A 478 8.60 13.85 29.78
N PRO A 479 8.61 12.63 30.35
CA PRO A 479 9.83 12.02 30.87
C PRO A 479 10.86 11.73 29.76
N ASP A 480 10.40 11.36 28.57
CA ASP A 480 11.28 11.08 27.45
C ASP A 480 11.96 12.35 26.92
N CYS A 481 11.20 13.44 26.82
CA CYS A 481 11.74 14.75 26.46
C CYS A 481 12.78 15.23 27.49
N LEU A 482 12.49 15.06 28.79
CA LEU A 482 13.41 15.44 29.87
C LEU A 482 14.68 14.58 29.90
N ALA A 483 14.57 13.29 29.60
CA ALA A 483 15.72 12.39 29.51
C ALA A 483 16.68 12.81 28.38
N LEU A 484 16.15 13.11 27.19
CA LEU A 484 16.94 13.61 26.07
C LEU A 484 17.60 14.96 26.40
N LEU A 485 16.84 15.86 27.02
CA LEU A 485 17.34 17.17 27.44
C LEU A 485 18.48 17.05 28.46
N ALA A 486 18.36 16.15 29.45
CA ALA A 486 19.41 15.89 30.42
C ALA A 486 20.68 15.38 29.73
N ALA A 487 20.55 14.45 28.77
CA ALA A 487 21.68 13.96 27.98
C ALA A 487 22.35 15.07 27.15
N ALA A 488 21.55 15.96 26.54
CA ALA A 488 22.08 17.11 25.79
C ALA A 488 22.81 18.11 26.70
N LYS A 489 22.26 18.43 27.87
CA LYS A 489 22.90 19.29 28.86
C LYS A 489 24.25 18.73 29.33
N ALA A 490 24.34 17.41 29.53
CA ALA A 490 25.57 16.74 29.97
C ALA A 490 26.76 16.92 29.00
N VAL A 491 26.50 17.11 27.70
CA VAL A 491 27.57 17.32 26.69
C VAL A 491 27.76 18.80 26.30
N THR A 492 26.88 19.70 26.74
CA THR A 492 26.88 21.13 26.39
C THR A 492 28.19 21.87 26.71
N PRO A 493 28.87 21.62 27.84
CA PRO A 493 30.16 22.27 28.13
C PRO A 493 31.22 22.07 27.04
N LYS A 494 31.07 21.04 26.20
CA LYS A 494 31.98 20.73 25.09
C LYS A 494 31.52 21.29 23.74
N LYS A 495 30.31 21.86 23.66
CA LYS A 495 29.67 22.34 22.41
C LYS A 495 28.80 23.58 22.67
N PRO A 496 29.36 24.80 22.74
CA PRO A 496 28.58 26.02 23.04
C PRO A 496 27.38 26.28 22.10
N ALA A 497 27.47 25.87 20.84
CA ALA A 497 26.37 25.92 19.87
C ALA A 497 25.11 25.12 20.29
N LEU A 498 25.29 24.09 21.11
CA LEU A 498 24.22 23.24 21.65
C LEU A 498 23.38 23.98 22.70
N GLU A 499 23.95 24.96 23.41
CA GLU A 499 23.22 25.67 24.46
C GLU A 499 22.03 26.45 23.89
N LYS A 500 22.23 27.13 22.74
CA LYS A 500 21.14 27.83 22.05
C LYS A 500 20.03 26.87 21.62
N LEU A 501 20.40 25.70 21.10
CA LEU A 501 19.46 24.66 20.67
C LEU A 501 18.64 24.13 21.86
N ILE A 502 19.31 23.84 22.98
CA ILE A 502 18.68 23.41 24.24
C ILE A 502 17.66 24.44 24.71
N ARG A 503 18.05 25.72 24.76
CA ARG A 503 17.12 26.80 25.17
C ARG A 503 15.91 26.90 24.23
N SER A 504 16.11 26.73 22.93
CA SER A 504 15.03 26.76 21.92
C SER A 504 14.05 25.60 22.12
N TYR A 505 14.59 24.40 22.37
CA TYR A 505 13.80 23.21 22.66
C TYR A 505 13.03 23.36 23.97
N GLU A 506 13.69 23.79 25.06
CA GLU A 506 13.04 24.04 26.35
C GLU A 506 11.95 25.10 26.25
N ALA A 507 12.19 26.21 25.55
CA ALA A 507 11.20 27.26 25.36
C ALA A 507 9.98 26.73 24.58
N THR A 508 10.21 25.92 23.54
CA THR A 508 9.14 25.30 22.75
C THR A 508 8.37 24.25 23.56
N LEU A 509 9.08 23.45 24.37
CA LEU A 509 8.50 22.42 25.21
C LEU A 509 7.63 23.04 26.33
N ASN A 510 8.10 24.14 26.93
CA ASN A 510 7.36 24.93 27.91
C ASN A 510 6.29 25.84 27.29
N SER A 511 6.25 25.98 25.97
CA SER A 511 5.15 26.65 25.29
C SER A 511 3.89 25.80 25.50
N GLY A 512 2.91 26.34 26.23
CA GLY A 512 1.65 25.67 26.52
C GLY A 512 0.82 25.43 25.25
N PHE A 513 -0.22 24.59 25.36
CA PHE A 513 -1.06 24.25 24.21
C PHE A 513 -1.79 25.46 23.58
N LEU A 514 -1.96 26.56 24.33
CA LEU A 514 -2.56 27.83 23.89
C LEU A 514 -1.55 28.94 23.60
N THR A 515 -0.25 28.75 23.87
CA THR A 515 0.75 29.84 23.71
C THR A 515 1.20 30.00 22.26
N THR A 516 0.76 29.10 21.38
CA THR A 516 0.81 29.31 19.94
C THR A 516 -0.28 30.33 19.62
N ASN A 517 0.06 31.47 19.01
CA ASN A 517 -0.93 32.41 18.46
C ASN A 517 -2.05 31.60 17.77
N LEU A 518 -3.31 32.08 17.78
CA LEU A 518 -4.51 31.47 17.17
C LEU A 518 -4.34 30.93 15.73
N ARG A 519 -3.16 31.09 15.10
CA ARG A 519 -2.76 30.76 13.74
C ARG A 519 -1.63 29.71 13.58
N ASP A 520 -0.89 29.29 14.61
CA ASP A 520 0.26 28.36 14.42
C ASP A 520 0.29 27.16 15.40
N TYR A 521 -0.82 26.44 15.47
CA TYR A 521 -0.88 25.17 16.20
C TYR A 521 -0.05 24.06 15.52
N THR A 522 0.30 24.20 14.24
CA THR A 522 1.02 23.18 13.44
C THR A 522 2.53 23.21 13.63
N GLY A 523 3.12 24.38 13.88
CA GLY A 523 4.57 24.52 14.03
C GLY A 523 5.19 23.91 15.29
N ARG A 524 4.46 23.84 16.43
CA ARG A 524 5.04 23.43 17.72
C ARG A 524 5.60 22.00 17.70
N GLU A 525 4.77 21.02 17.37
CA GLU A 525 5.19 19.61 17.37
C GLU A 525 6.23 19.34 16.27
N LEU A 526 6.13 20.02 15.12
CA LEU A 526 7.14 19.98 14.06
C LEU A 526 8.50 20.53 14.54
N SER A 527 8.48 21.63 15.29
CA SER A 527 9.68 22.23 15.87
C SER A 527 10.29 21.33 16.94
N LEU A 528 9.49 20.82 17.88
CA LEU A 528 9.95 19.88 18.92
C LEU A 528 10.66 18.68 18.30
N SER A 529 10.01 18.00 17.36
CA SER A 529 10.61 16.83 16.73
C SER A 529 11.89 17.13 15.96
N SER A 530 11.97 18.29 15.30
CA SER A 530 13.20 18.69 14.59
C SER A 530 14.31 19.03 15.57
N TYR A 531 14.01 19.72 16.68
CA TYR A 531 14.97 19.97 17.74
C TYR A 531 15.51 18.66 18.34
N GLU A 532 14.66 17.67 18.62
CA GLU A 532 15.10 16.36 19.15
C GLU A 532 16.10 15.67 18.22
N HIS A 533 15.88 15.73 16.91
CA HIS A 533 16.82 15.22 15.92
C HIS A 533 18.16 15.93 15.95
N LEU A 534 18.16 17.26 16.11
CA LEU A 534 19.39 18.04 16.23
C LEU A 534 20.09 17.75 17.57
N LEU A 535 19.35 17.61 18.66
CA LEU A 535 19.90 17.26 19.98
C LEU A 535 20.57 15.89 19.95
N VAL A 536 19.91 14.86 19.38
CA VAL A 536 20.48 13.51 19.31
C VAL A 536 21.78 13.47 18.48
N GLU A 537 21.86 14.28 17.43
CA GLU A 537 23.08 14.44 16.64
C GLU A 537 24.22 15.03 17.49
N HIS A 538 23.93 16.06 18.29
CA HIS A 538 24.93 16.72 19.13
C HIS A 538 25.41 15.86 20.30
N ILE A 539 24.59 14.97 20.85
CA ILE A 539 25.02 13.98 21.85
C ILE A 539 25.79 12.79 21.23
N GLY A 540 25.96 12.77 19.90
CA GLY A 540 26.66 11.70 19.21
C GLY A 540 25.82 10.44 19.01
N GLY A 541 24.49 10.53 19.09
CA GLY A 541 23.58 9.42 18.82
C GLY A 541 23.22 9.26 17.34
N VAL A 542 22.38 8.26 17.07
CA VAL A 542 21.74 8.01 15.78
C VAL A 542 20.31 8.51 15.82
N SER A 543 19.90 9.19 14.76
CA SER A 543 18.54 9.67 14.60
C SER A 543 17.74 8.67 13.78
N TYR A 544 16.72 8.03 14.36
CA TYR A 544 15.71 7.26 13.65
C TYR A 544 14.34 7.91 13.82
N GLY A 545 13.60 8.03 12.73
CA GLY A 545 12.22 8.52 12.79
C GLY A 545 11.27 7.82 11.83
N SER A 546 10.01 7.72 12.22
CA SER A 546 8.93 7.23 11.35
C SER A 546 7.64 8.03 11.54
N CYS A 547 6.80 8.02 10.53
CA CYS A 547 5.36 8.21 10.72
C CYS A 547 4.67 6.88 10.39
N VAL A 548 3.35 6.84 10.21
CA VAL A 548 2.70 5.60 9.77
C VAL A 548 3.42 5.07 8.52
N SER A 549 3.52 5.84 7.43
CA SER A 549 4.09 5.46 6.13
C SER A 549 5.59 5.69 5.95
N GLY A 550 6.21 6.50 6.82
CA GLY A 550 7.59 6.95 6.67
C GLY A 550 7.82 7.97 5.55
N LYS A 551 6.80 8.36 4.77
CA LYS A 551 6.93 9.24 3.60
C LYS A 551 6.16 10.56 3.70
N ASP A 552 5.19 10.66 4.61
CA ASP A 552 4.34 11.85 4.74
C ASP A 552 4.92 12.80 5.82
N ARG A 553 4.40 12.76 7.06
CA ARG A 553 4.85 13.62 8.18
C ARG A 553 6.37 13.57 8.41
N LYS A 554 6.98 12.38 8.24
CA LYS A 554 8.43 12.22 8.39
C LYS A 554 9.23 12.96 7.31
N ALA A 555 8.70 13.08 6.09
CA ALA A 555 9.34 13.92 5.08
C ALA A 555 9.30 15.40 5.45
N LEU A 556 8.16 15.88 5.97
CA LEU A 556 8.00 17.27 6.39
C LEU A 556 8.93 17.61 7.56
N GLU A 557 9.06 16.71 8.52
CA GLU A 557 10.04 16.85 9.60
C GLU A 557 11.47 16.91 9.03
N ILE A 558 11.86 16.01 8.13
CA ILE A 558 13.20 16.01 7.54
C ILE A 558 13.51 17.33 6.82
N ILE A 559 12.57 17.81 5.98
CA ILE A 559 12.70 19.10 5.30
C ILE A 559 12.86 20.23 6.33
N HIS A 560 12.06 20.22 7.39
CA HIS A 560 12.11 21.22 8.44
C HIS A 560 13.44 21.18 9.19
N SER A 561 13.94 20.01 9.61
CA SER A 561 15.22 19.89 10.31
C SER A 561 16.43 20.18 9.43
N ASP A 562 16.40 19.85 8.12
CA ASP A 562 17.43 20.28 7.16
C ASP A 562 17.44 21.80 7.01
N ALA A 563 16.26 22.42 6.88
CA ALA A 563 16.15 23.87 6.80
C ALA A 563 16.69 24.56 8.07
N MET A 564 16.49 23.96 9.25
CA MET A 564 17.04 24.49 10.50
C MET A 564 18.56 24.44 10.53
N GLN A 565 19.17 23.36 10.04
CA GLN A 565 20.63 23.25 9.94
C GLN A 565 21.19 24.26 8.93
N ILE A 566 20.57 24.37 7.75
CA ILE A 566 20.97 25.36 6.74
C ILE A 566 20.84 26.78 7.29
N TYR A 567 19.72 27.10 7.97
CA TYR A 567 19.52 28.39 8.61
C TYR A 567 20.63 28.68 9.63
N TYR A 568 20.99 27.72 10.48
CA TYR A 568 22.07 27.88 11.44
C TYR A 568 23.43 28.15 10.77
N GLU A 569 23.76 27.46 9.68
CA GLU A 569 25.00 27.71 8.95
C GLU A 569 25.05 29.10 8.29
N ILE A 570 23.90 29.67 7.91
CA ILE A 570 23.82 31.01 7.30
C ILE A 570 23.87 32.11 8.37
N TYR A 571 23.09 31.96 9.45
CA TYR A 571 22.84 33.05 10.41
C TYR A 571 23.49 32.85 11.79
N ASN A 572 24.17 31.71 12.02
CA ASN A 572 24.81 31.35 13.29
C ASN A 572 23.87 31.40 14.52
N GLU A 573 22.58 31.16 14.27
CA GLU A 573 21.52 31.05 15.27
C GLU A 573 20.47 30.03 14.80
N TRP A 574 19.82 29.34 15.74
CA TRP A 574 18.75 28.40 15.41
C TRP A 574 17.43 29.16 15.23
N PRO A 575 16.61 28.80 14.22
CA PRO A 575 15.29 29.40 14.09
C PRO A 575 14.43 29.03 15.30
N GLN A 576 13.68 30.01 15.80
CA GLN A 576 12.81 29.85 16.96
C GLN A 576 11.38 29.54 16.53
N PHE A 577 10.70 28.65 17.28
CA PHE A 577 9.29 28.37 17.06
C PHE A 577 8.41 29.63 17.20
N ASN A 578 8.66 30.43 18.22
CA ASN A 578 7.94 31.68 18.54
C ASN A 578 8.66 32.93 18.01
N GLU A 579 9.20 32.86 16.79
CA GLU A 579 9.90 33.98 16.16
C GLU A 579 8.93 35.10 15.77
N PHE A 580 9.04 36.26 16.43
CA PHE A 580 8.23 37.45 16.13
C PHE A 580 8.92 38.40 15.13
N ASN A 581 10.24 38.25 14.94
CA ASN A 581 10.95 39.00 13.92
C ASN A 581 10.57 38.45 12.53
N LYS A 582 9.82 39.26 11.77
CA LYS A 582 9.32 38.90 10.45
C LYS A 582 10.41 38.54 9.46
N ASP A 583 11.57 39.18 9.54
CA ASP A 583 12.68 38.94 8.62
C ASP A 583 13.34 37.59 8.92
N LYS A 584 13.61 37.31 10.21
CA LYS A 584 14.15 36.01 10.64
C LYS A 584 13.21 34.86 10.30
N ARG A 585 11.91 35.02 10.60
CA ARG A 585 10.89 34.03 10.23
C ARG A 585 10.79 33.87 8.72
N GLY A 586 10.79 34.99 7.98
CA GLY A 586 10.76 35.02 6.52
C GLY A 586 11.91 34.23 5.90
N ASN A 587 13.14 34.42 6.39
CA ASN A 587 14.32 33.69 5.93
C ASN A 587 14.19 32.17 6.15
N PHE A 588 13.70 31.75 7.32
CA PHE A 588 13.46 30.32 7.59
C PHE A 588 12.37 29.74 6.69
N VAL A 589 11.24 30.43 6.54
CA VAL A 589 10.13 30.05 5.66
C VAL A 589 10.60 29.91 4.21
N ASP A 590 11.49 30.79 3.76
CA ASP A 590 12.05 30.79 2.41
C ASP A 590 12.91 29.54 2.15
N ILE A 591 13.77 29.17 3.10
CA ILE A 591 14.58 27.94 3.04
C ILE A 591 13.69 26.69 3.03
N VAL A 592 12.72 26.59 3.96
CA VAL A 592 11.80 25.43 4.01
C VAL A 592 11.04 25.27 2.70
N SER A 593 10.52 26.38 2.16
CA SER A 593 9.77 26.35 0.90
C SER A 593 10.66 26.04 -0.31
N ASP A 594 11.92 26.48 -0.35
CA ASP A 594 12.89 26.07 -1.38
C ASP A 594 13.10 24.55 -1.37
N LEU A 595 13.38 23.97 -0.21
CA LEU A 595 13.60 22.52 -0.08
C LEU A 595 12.34 21.71 -0.45
N TYR A 596 11.15 22.18 -0.06
CA TYR A 596 9.90 21.49 -0.41
C TYR A 596 9.67 21.44 -1.92
N VAL A 597 9.85 22.56 -2.64
CA VAL A 597 9.57 22.63 -4.08
C VAL A 597 10.63 21.95 -4.95
N THR A 598 11.74 21.47 -4.36
CA THR A 598 12.63 20.51 -5.04
C THR A 598 11.93 19.19 -5.35
N ARG A 599 10.85 18.88 -4.61
CA ARG A 599 10.09 17.63 -4.68
C ARG A 599 10.92 16.38 -4.39
N HIS A 600 12.07 16.51 -3.71
CA HIS A 600 12.91 15.38 -3.33
C HIS A 600 12.13 14.34 -2.51
N ALA A 601 11.42 14.80 -1.47
CA ALA A 601 10.58 13.94 -0.64
C ALA A 601 9.39 13.33 -1.39
N HIS A 602 8.83 14.04 -2.37
CA HIS A 602 7.71 13.56 -3.17
C HIS A 602 8.13 12.41 -4.08
N GLU A 603 9.29 12.51 -4.72
CA GLU A 603 9.86 11.43 -5.54
C GLU A 603 10.27 10.23 -4.67
N PHE A 604 10.80 10.48 -3.47
CA PHE A 604 11.00 9.42 -2.47
C PHE A 604 9.67 8.73 -2.11
N ALA A 605 8.57 9.47 -1.97
CA ALA A 605 7.24 8.90 -1.74
C ALA A 605 6.74 8.09 -2.95
N ASP A 606 7.03 8.56 -4.16
CA ASP A 606 6.65 7.94 -5.43
C ASP A 606 7.26 6.55 -5.63
N GLU A 607 8.52 6.33 -5.22
CA GLU A 607 9.17 5.00 -5.31
C GLU A 607 8.45 3.91 -4.51
N ASN A 608 7.58 4.28 -3.56
CA ASN A 608 6.76 3.33 -2.80
C ASN A 608 5.45 2.94 -3.51
N ALA A 609 5.05 3.69 -4.53
CA ALA A 609 3.86 3.51 -5.34
C ALA A 609 3.97 4.45 -6.57
N PRO A 610 4.60 4.02 -7.67
CA PRO A 610 4.86 4.90 -8.80
C PRO A 610 3.60 5.63 -9.28
N GLY A 611 3.75 6.92 -9.59
CA GLY A 611 2.65 7.83 -9.91
C GLY A 611 1.91 8.39 -8.68
N THR A 612 2.59 8.48 -7.53
CA THR A 612 2.04 9.03 -6.28
C THR A 612 2.96 10.06 -5.64
N GLU A 613 3.79 10.69 -6.48
CA GLU A 613 4.65 11.82 -6.17
C GLU A 613 3.87 12.97 -5.52
N GLY A 614 3.86 12.96 -4.18
CA GLY A 614 3.02 13.82 -3.35
C GLY A 614 3.31 13.61 -1.87
N ILE A 615 2.89 14.56 -1.04
CA ILE A 615 2.88 14.44 0.42
C ILE A 615 1.45 14.58 0.91
N LYS A 616 1.01 13.73 1.85
CA LYS A 616 -0.35 13.83 2.41
C LYS A 616 -0.54 15.07 3.28
N THR A 617 -1.63 15.77 3.02
CA THR A 617 -2.17 16.90 3.78
C THR A 617 -1.11 17.90 4.31
N PRO A 618 -0.22 18.43 3.47
CA PRO A 618 0.87 19.29 3.92
C PRO A 618 0.37 20.56 4.64
N GLU A 619 -0.76 21.13 4.20
CA GLU A 619 -1.43 22.28 4.84
C GLU A 619 -1.87 22.01 6.29
N ASN A 620 -2.10 20.74 6.65
CA ASN A 620 -2.48 20.36 8.01
C ASN A 620 -1.26 20.20 8.94
N TYR A 621 -0.05 20.13 8.38
CA TYR A 621 1.17 19.82 9.11
C TYR A 621 2.15 20.99 9.15
N TYR A 622 2.18 21.82 8.11
CA TYR A 622 2.96 23.05 8.13
C TYR A 622 2.21 24.22 8.75
N PRO A 623 2.95 25.18 9.33
CA PRO A 623 2.47 26.55 9.56
C PRO A 623 1.91 27.19 8.28
N ALA A 624 0.91 28.06 8.44
CA ALA A 624 0.19 28.67 7.32
C ALA A 624 1.09 29.57 6.44
N ASP A 625 2.09 30.21 7.02
CA ASP A 625 3.06 31.04 6.30
C ASP A 625 4.01 30.20 5.42
N ILE A 626 4.44 29.03 5.90
CA ILE A 626 5.19 28.04 5.11
C ILE A 626 4.33 27.52 3.95
N ALA A 627 3.08 27.14 4.22
CA ALA A 627 2.17 26.67 3.18
C ALA A 627 1.94 27.72 2.09
N ALA A 628 1.73 28.98 2.47
CA ALA A 628 1.56 30.10 1.54
C ALA A 628 2.83 30.36 0.71
N ALA A 629 4.02 30.28 1.33
CA ALA A 629 5.29 30.44 0.62
C ALA A 629 5.52 29.33 -0.43
N ILE A 630 5.18 28.08 -0.10
CA ILE A 630 5.25 26.95 -1.04
C ILE A 630 4.31 27.19 -2.24
N GLN A 631 3.05 27.56 -1.99
CA GLN A 631 2.08 27.84 -3.05
C GLN A 631 2.61 28.93 -3.99
N LYS A 632 3.12 30.03 -3.44
CA LYS A 632 3.72 31.14 -4.21
C LYS A 632 4.90 30.68 -5.07
N LYS A 633 5.77 29.80 -4.56
CA LYS A 633 6.91 29.26 -5.33
C LYS A 633 6.51 28.29 -6.45
N MET A 634 5.29 27.78 -6.41
CA MET A 634 4.75 26.88 -7.44
C MET A 634 3.85 27.60 -8.45
N ASP A 635 3.63 28.91 -8.32
CA ASP A 635 2.84 29.68 -9.28
C ASP A 635 3.43 29.57 -10.72
N PRO A 636 2.57 29.41 -11.75
CA PRO A 636 1.11 29.54 -11.75
C PRO A 636 0.33 28.24 -11.42
N PHE A 637 0.98 27.19 -10.89
CA PHE A 637 0.33 25.93 -10.55
C PHE A 637 -0.55 26.06 -9.30
N LYS A 638 -1.84 26.35 -9.52
CA LYS A 638 -2.85 26.56 -8.46
C LYS A 638 -3.12 25.27 -7.66
N ASN A 639 -3.52 25.44 -6.40
CA ASN A 639 -3.90 24.35 -5.49
C ASN A 639 -2.80 23.28 -5.33
N SER A 640 -1.53 23.69 -5.38
CA SER A 640 -0.38 22.78 -5.42
C SER A 640 -0.34 21.77 -4.29
N LEU A 641 -0.62 22.23 -3.06
CA LEU A 641 -0.61 21.41 -1.86
C LEU A 641 -1.78 20.42 -1.81
N ALA A 642 -2.97 20.80 -2.29
CA ALA A 642 -4.10 19.89 -2.44
C ALA A 642 -3.84 18.85 -3.53
N CYS A 643 -3.18 19.25 -4.62
CA CYS A 643 -2.73 18.34 -5.67
C CYS A 643 -1.73 17.31 -5.13
N ASP A 644 -0.75 17.75 -4.33
CA ASP A 644 0.22 16.85 -3.66
C ASP A 644 -0.49 15.83 -2.76
N ASP A 645 -1.49 16.25 -1.97
CA ASP A 645 -2.27 15.33 -1.13
C ASP A 645 -3.04 14.30 -1.96
N LYS A 646 -3.65 14.75 -3.07
CA LYS A 646 -4.40 13.87 -3.97
C LYS A 646 -3.48 12.84 -4.63
N ASN A 647 -2.31 13.25 -5.13
CA ASN A 647 -1.31 12.34 -5.70
C ASN A 647 -0.83 11.34 -4.65
N ALA A 648 -0.49 11.80 -3.44
CA ALA A 648 -0.07 10.93 -2.34
C ALA A 648 -1.16 9.94 -1.92
N THR A 649 -2.43 10.33 -2.03
CA THR A 649 -3.60 9.50 -1.69
C THR A 649 -3.87 8.40 -2.71
N ASN A 650 -3.52 8.60 -3.98
CA ASN A 650 -3.66 7.60 -5.04
C ASN A 650 -2.78 6.34 -4.84
N ASN A 651 -1.92 6.34 -3.80
CA ASN A 651 -1.10 5.18 -3.45
C ASN A 651 -1.86 3.96 -2.94
N GLU A 652 -3.09 4.10 -2.47
CA GLU A 652 -3.93 2.96 -2.17
C GLU A 652 -4.97 2.83 -3.29
N VAL A 653 -5.09 1.66 -3.93
CA VAL A 653 -6.07 1.47 -5.03
C VAL A 653 -7.49 1.83 -4.59
N LYS A 654 -7.86 1.49 -3.34
CA LYS A 654 -9.16 1.85 -2.72
C LYS A 654 -9.40 3.37 -2.55
N LYS A 655 -8.37 4.21 -2.73
CA LYS A 655 -8.43 5.67 -2.60
C LYS A 655 -8.38 6.38 -3.96
N ILE A 656 -8.09 5.66 -5.05
CA ILE A 656 -8.25 6.18 -6.41
C ILE A 656 -9.73 6.53 -6.64
N ALA A 657 -10.63 5.60 -6.31
CA ALA A 657 -12.06 5.83 -6.30
C ALA A 657 -12.78 4.96 -5.26
N LYS A 658 -14.02 5.33 -4.93
CA LYS A 658 -14.92 4.53 -4.07
C LYS A 658 -15.59 3.44 -4.92
N PHE A 659 -14.81 2.45 -5.34
CA PHE A 659 -15.32 1.35 -6.15
C PHE A 659 -16.44 0.59 -5.43
N LYS A 660 -17.56 0.40 -6.13
CA LYS A 660 -18.75 -0.28 -5.60
C LYS A 660 -19.35 -1.20 -6.64
N GLN A 661 -20.03 -2.25 -6.19
CA GLN A 661 -20.78 -3.14 -7.10
C GLN A 661 -21.91 -2.35 -7.75
N GLY A 662 -21.93 -2.32 -9.09
CA GLY A 662 -23.05 -1.83 -9.87
C GLY A 662 -24.21 -2.83 -9.86
N SER A 663 -25.44 -2.33 -9.91
CA SER A 663 -26.60 -3.20 -10.12
C SER A 663 -26.58 -3.77 -11.54
N SER A 664 -26.90 -5.06 -11.69
CA SER A 664 -27.09 -5.73 -12.99
C SER A 664 -28.16 -5.08 -13.87
N LYS A 665 -29.04 -4.25 -13.30
CA LYS A 665 -30.05 -3.48 -14.04
C LYS A 665 -29.49 -2.27 -14.79
N TYR A 666 -28.27 -1.84 -14.46
CA TYR A 666 -27.60 -0.73 -15.15
C TYR A 666 -26.61 -1.28 -16.17
N VAL A 667 -26.59 -0.69 -17.35
CA VAL A 667 -25.50 -0.88 -18.31
C VAL A 667 -24.33 0.00 -17.89
N PRO A 668 -23.08 -0.45 -18.04
CA PRO A 668 -21.91 0.41 -17.91
C PRO A 668 -22.05 1.60 -18.87
N ASP A 669 -22.32 2.78 -18.32
CA ASP A 669 -22.34 4.03 -19.06
C ASP A 669 -21.16 4.87 -18.54
N GLY A 670 -20.51 5.63 -19.41
CA GLY A 670 -19.21 6.30 -19.18
C GLY A 670 -19.18 7.29 -18.00
N ASN A 671 -20.35 7.62 -17.43
CA ASN A 671 -20.47 8.47 -16.25
C ASN A 671 -20.38 7.70 -14.91
N LYS A 672 -20.18 6.37 -14.94
CA LYS A 672 -20.20 5.49 -13.75
C LYS A 672 -18.90 4.71 -13.57
N ASN A 673 -17.74 5.33 -13.85
CA ASN A 673 -16.41 4.69 -13.85
C ASN A 673 -15.95 4.11 -12.49
N HIS A 674 -16.66 4.42 -11.40
CA HIS A 674 -16.43 3.84 -10.08
C HIS A 674 -17.34 2.63 -9.79
N LEU A 675 -18.26 2.28 -10.68
CA LEU A 675 -19.10 1.10 -10.56
C LEU A 675 -18.47 -0.07 -11.29
N ILE A 676 -18.50 -1.21 -10.60
CA ILE A 676 -17.92 -2.48 -11.04
C ILE A 676 -19.08 -3.40 -11.41
N PHE A 677 -19.10 -3.90 -12.64
CA PHE A 677 -20.19 -4.67 -13.24
C PHE A 677 -19.74 -6.11 -13.45
N ASN A 678 -20.24 -7.02 -12.62
CA ASN A 678 -19.85 -8.43 -12.65
C ASN A 678 -20.27 -9.08 -13.99
N GLY A 679 -19.33 -9.70 -14.68
CA GLY A 679 -19.46 -10.33 -16.00
C GLY A 679 -19.12 -9.40 -17.18
N TYR A 680 -18.91 -8.11 -16.96
CA TYR A 680 -18.69 -7.16 -18.05
C TYR A 680 -17.33 -7.32 -18.72
N SER A 681 -16.27 -7.58 -17.95
CA SER A 681 -14.94 -7.80 -18.54
C SER A 681 -14.89 -9.12 -19.34
N SER A 682 -15.62 -10.16 -18.92
CA SER A 682 -15.77 -11.38 -19.72
C SER A 682 -16.47 -11.10 -21.05
N CYS A 683 -17.42 -10.17 -21.09
CA CYS A 683 -18.03 -9.72 -22.34
C CYS A 683 -17.04 -8.95 -23.23
N LEU A 684 -16.17 -8.13 -22.66
CA LEU A 684 -15.09 -7.46 -23.39
C LEU A 684 -14.10 -8.48 -23.98
N ILE A 685 -13.64 -9.44 -23.18
CA ILE A 685 -12.75 -10.52 -23.64
C ILE A 685 -13.42 -11.32 -24.77
N ALA A 686 -14.70 -11.69 -24.62
CA ALA A 686 -15.44 -12.40 -25.66
C ALA A 686 -15.57 -11.58 -26.95
N ALA A 687 -15.79 -10.26 -26.87
CA ALA A 687 -15.83 -9.39 -28.04
C ALA A 687 -14.47 -9.32 -28.75
N GLN A 688 -13.37 -9.33 -27.99
CA GLN A 688 -11.99 -9.32 -28.54
C GLN A 688 -11.60 -10.61 -29.27
N ARG A 689 -12.36 -11.70 -29.13
CA ARG A 689 -12.15 -12.94 -29.90
C ARG A 689 -12.50 -12.77 -31.38
N LEU A 690 -13.31 -11.77 -31.72
CA LEU A 690 -13.62 -11.41 -33.10
C LEU A 690 -12.61 -10.37 -33.60
N SER A 691 -12.18 -10.53 -34.85
CA SER A 691 -11.41 -9.51 -35.56
C SER A 691 -12.21 -8.21 -35.73
N SER A 692 -11.51 -7.09 -35.93
CA SER A 692 -12.15 -5.79 -36.16
C SER A 692 -13.14 -5.80 -37.34
N GLU A 693 -12.84 -6.55 -38.40
CA GLU A 693 -13.74 -6.70 -39.55
C GLU A 693 -15.00 -7.51 -39.21
N GLN A 694 -14.85 -8.59 -38.43
CA GLN A 694 -16.00 -9.35 -37.93
C GLN A 694 -16.88 -8.53 -37.00
N GLN A 695 -16.28 -7.79 -36.06
CA GLN A 695 -17.02 -6.89 -35.16
C GLN A 695 -17.80 -5.83 -35.95
N LYS A 696 -17.14 -5.18 -36.92
CA LYS A 696 -17.75 -4.14 -37.76
C LYS A 696 -18.91 -4.70 -38.58
N LYS A 697 -18.72 -5.85 -39.24
CA LYS A 697 -19.76 -6.51 -40.03
C LYS A 697 -20.95 -6.90 -39.16
N LEU A 698 -20.71 -7.55 -38.03
CA LEU A 698 -21.76 -7.95 -37.09
C LEU A 698 -22.55 -6.76 -36.57
N LEU A 699 -21.88 -5.69 -36.10
CA LEU A 699 -22.54 -4.51 -35.57
C LEU A 699 -23.33 -3.74 -36.65
N ASN A 700 -22.85 -3.72 -37.89
CA ASN A 700 -23.59 -3.14 -39.01
C ASN A 700 -24.88 -3.94 -39.31
N GLU A 701 -24.81 -5.27 -39.26
CA GLU A 701 -25.99 -6.11 -39.46
C GLU A 701 -26.99 -5.97 -38.31
N ILE A 702 -26.52 -5.93 -37.06
CA ILE A 702 -27.37 -5.63 -35.89
C ILE A 702 -28.01 -4.24 -36.04
N ARG A 703 -27.25 -3.22 -36.42
CA ARG A 703 -27.77 -1.86 -36.61
C ARG A 703 -28.86 -1.82 -37.68
N THR A 704 -28.60 -2.47 -38.81
CA THR A 704 -29.55 -2.54 -39.93
C THR A 704 -30.83 -3.25 -39.50
N LEU A 705 -30.70 -4.44 -38.90
CA LEU A 705 -31.83 -5.21 -38.40
C LEU A 705 -32.64 -4.46 -37.34
N THR A 706 -31.97 -3.87 -36.35
CA THR A 706 -32.65 -3.18 -35.23
C THR A 706 -33.21 -1.81 -35.64
N GLY A 707 -32.78 -1.28 -36.79
CA GLY A 707 -33.35 -0.08 -37.42
C GLY A 707 -34.74 -0.28 -38.01
N GLU A 708 -35.17 -1.52 -38.24
CA GLU A 708 -36.52 -1.89 -38.69
C GLU A 708 -37.53 -1.75 -37.53
N THR A 709 -37.75 -0.53 -37.04
CA THR A 709 -38.42 -0.31 -35.75
C THR A 709 -39.88 -0.80 -35.73
N ASP A 710 -40.60 -0.77 -36.85
CA ASP A 710 -42.00 -1.20 -36.91
C ASP A 710 -42.13 -2.71 -36.78
N PHE A 711 -41.29 -3.46 -37.51
CA PHE A 711 -41.15 -4.91 -37.33
C PHE A 711 -40.97 -5.28 -35.85
N TRP A 712 -40.08 -4.58 -35.14
CA TRP A 712 -39.83 -4.89 -33.73
C TRP A 712 -40.93 -4.46 -32.77
N LYS A 713 -41.66 -3.36 -33.05
CA LYS A 713 -42.82 -2.95 -32.23
C LYS A 713 -43.92 -4.03 -32.24
N GLU A 714 -44.10 -4.74 -33.36
CA GLU A 714 -45.09 -5.82 -33.47
C GLU A 714 -44.73 -7.07 -32.65
N LYS A 715 -43.44 -7.31 -32.42
CA LYS A 715 -42.90 -8.47 -31.67
C LYS A 715 -42.83 -8.26 -30.16
N ARG A 716 -43.39 -7.17 -29.64
CA ARG A 716 -43.50 -6.94 -28.18
C ARG A 716 -44.70 -7.69 -27.58
N TYR A 717 -44.55 -8.11 -26.32
CA TYR A 717 -45.51 -8.88 -25.50
C TYR A 717 -47.00 -8.68 -25.84
N ALA A 718 -47.71 -9.79 -26.04
CA ALA A 718 -49.16 -9.81 -26.22
C ALA A 718 -49.94 -9.30 -24.97
N VAL A 719 -49.41 -9.47 -23.75
CA VAL A 719 -50.06 -9.04 -22.50
C VAL A 719 -50.23 -7.51 -22.43
N GLY A 720 -49.35 -6.75 -23.10
CA GLY A 720 -49.46 -5.29 -23.21
C GLY A 720 -50.57 -4.80 -24.15
N LYS A 721 -51.07 -5.66 -25.05
CA LYS A 721 -52.14 -5.31 -26.00
C LYS A 721 -53.51 -5.18 -25.30
N ASN A 722 -53.66 -5.79 -24.11
CA ASN A 722 -54.90 -5.80 -23.30
C ASN A 722 -54.90 -4.79 -22.12
N ILE A 723 -53.90 -3.90 -22.02
CA ILE A 723 -53.85 -2.88 -20.94
C ILE A 723 -54.82 -1.72 -21.27
N PRO A 724 -55.66 -1.26 -20.31
CA PRO A 724 -56.66 -0.21 -20.54
C PRO A 724 -56.11 1.11 -21.10
N PHE A 725 -56.96 1.80 -21.85
CA PHE A 725 -56.70 2.92 -22.77
C PHE A 725 -55.77 4.04 -22.25
N PHE A 726 -55.73 4.31 -20.94
CA PHE A 726 -54.98 5.42 -20.36
C PHE A 726 -53.45 5.21 -20.28
N ASN A 727 -52.94 3.99 -20.54
CA ASN A 727 -51.49 3.70 -20.60
C ASN A 727 -50.98 3.33 -22.01
N ARG A 728 -51.80 3.42 -23.07
CA ARG A 728 -51.42 2.92 -24.40
C ARG A 728 -50.26 3.67 -25.07
N THR A 729 -50.13 4.99 -24.90
CA THR A 729 -49.20 5.80 -25.70
C THR A 729 -47.71 5.53 -25.42
N LYS A 730 -47.33 5.17 -24.18
CA LYS A 730 -45.94 4.79 -23.84
C LYS A 730 -45.58 3.34 -24.16
N TYR A 731 -46.58 2.47 -24.30
CA TYR A 731 -46.38 1.01 -24.34
C TYR A 731 -46.58 0.39 -25.73
N VAL A 732 -47.41 0.99 -26.59
CA VAL A 732 -47.72 0.45 -27.93
C VAL A 732 -46.58 0.71 -28.94
N ASN A 733 -45.70 1.68 -28.70
CA ASN A 733 -44.67 2.13 -29.66
C ASN A 733 -43.22 1.76 -29.31
N ALA A 734 -42.97 0.92 -28.31
CA ALA A 734 -41.59 0.56 -27.93
C ALA A 734 -41.23 -0.88 -28.31
N MET A 735 -39.98 -1.09 -28.72
CA MET A 735 -39.41 -2.38 -29.13
C MET A 735 -39.10 -3.29 -27.93
N PRO A 736 -38.81 -4.59 -28.13
CA PRO A 736 -38.24 -5.45 -27.09
C PRO A 736 -36.99 -4.80 -26.50
N GLY A 737 -36.87 -4.81 -25.18
CA GLY A 737 -35.89 -3.95 -24.51
C GLY A 737 -34.43 -4.20 -24.92
N GLY A 738 -34.03 -5.43 -25.24
CA GLY A 738 -32.67 -5.73 -25.72
C GLY A 738 -32.46 -5.31 -27.18
N ILE A 739 -33.52 -5.35 -28.00
CA ILE A 739 -33.49 -4.83 -29.38
C ILE A 739 -33.33 -3.31 -29.37
N ASP A 740 -34.14 -2.61 -28.56
CA ASP A 740 -34.04 -1.15 -28.36
C ASP A 740 -32.65 -0.74 -27.86
N PHE A 741 -32.08 -1.53 -26.94
CA PHE A 741 -30.73 -1.30 -26.46
C PHE A 741 -29.69 -1.46 -27.59
N MET A 742 -29.75 -2.53 -28.38
CA MET A 742 -28.84 -2.75 -29.51
C MET A 742 -28.94 -1.63 -30.57
N TYR A 743 -30.14 -1.18 -30.89
CA TYR A 743 -30.37 -0.05 -31.80
C TYR A 743 -29.66 1.21 -31.31
N LYS A 744 -29.85 1.56 -30.04
CA LYS A 744 -29.18 2.72 -29.42
C LYS A 744 -27.67 2.53 -29.32
N ALA A 745 -27.23 1.34 -28.94
CA ALA A 745 -25.82 1.04 -28.72
C ALA A 745 -25.01 1.14 -30.02
N THR A 746 -25.53 0.58 -31.12
CA THR A 746 -24.89 0.58 -32.44
C THR A 746 -24.94 1.93 -33.17
N GLY A 747 -25.77 2.87 -32.70
CA GLY A 747 -25.80 4.25 -33.18
C GLY A 747 -24.71 5.16 -32.60
N ARG A 748 -23.98 4.73 -31.57
CA ARG A 748 -22.95 5.54 -30.90
C ARG A 748 -21.63 5.54 -31.66
N GLN A 749 -20.91 6.66 -31.58
CA GLN A 749 -19.51 6.75 -32.00
C GLN A 749 -18.61 6.34 -30.83
N ASP A 750 -18.29 5.05 -30.75
CA ASP A 750 -17.48 4.46 -29.68
C ASP A 750 -16.66 3.28 -30.24
N ASN A 751 -15.82 2.69 -29.40
CA ASN A 751 -15.04 1.51 -29.75
C ASN A 751 -15.96 0.30 -30.01
N LEU A 752 -15.78 -0.37 -31.16
CA LEU A 752 -16.61 -1.51 -31.58
C LEU A 752 -16.60 -2.67 -30.56
N THR A 753 -15.45 -2.97 -29.96
CA THR A 753 -15.31 -4.00 -28.93
C THR A 753 -16.20 -3.65 -27.73
N ARG A 754 -16.20 -2.38 -27.32
CA ARG A 754 -17.01 -1.90 -26.19
C ARG A 754 -18.50 -1.97 -26.52
N ILE A 755 -18.92 -1.51 -27.69
CA ILE A 755 -20.33 -1.59 -28.11
C ILE A 755 -20.82 -3.05 -28.08
N LEU A 756 -20.04 -3.96 -28.66
CA LEU A 756 -20.39 -5.38 -28.70
C LEU A 756 -20.44 -6.00 -27.30
N ALA A 757 -19.47 -5.69 -26.43
CA ALA A 757 -19.46 -6.16 -25.06
C ALA A 757 -20.64 -5.64 -24.23
N GLU A 758 -21.06 -4.39 -24.42
CA GLU A 758 -22.25 -3.84 -23.78
C GLU A 758 -23.53 -4.54 -24.27
N ILE A 759 -23.59 -4.93 -25.55
CA ILE A 759 -24.69 -5.75 -26.09
C ILE A 759 -24.70 -7.12 -25.43
N TYR A 760 -23.58 -7.83 -25.39
CA TYR A 760 -23.45 -9.11 -24.69
C TYR A 760 -23.90 -9.02 -23.24
N PHE A 761 -23.38 -8.03 -22.51
CA PHE A 761 -23.71 -7.81 -21.11
C PHE A 761 -25.19 -7.49 -20.90
N ASN A 762 -25.78 -6.67 -21.78
CA ASN A 762 -27.20 -6.33 -21.68
C ASN A 762 -28.08 -7.57 -21.86
N LEU A 763 -27.77 -8.41 -22.85
CA LEU A 763 -28.56 -9.60 -23.16
C LEU A 763 -28.43 -10.68 -22.08
N GLU A 764 -27.22 -10.90 -21.54
CA GLU A 764 -26.98 -11.90 -20.47
C GLU A 764 -27.72 -11.55 -19.16
N ASN A 765 -27.92 -10.25 -18.88
CA ASN A 765 -28.62 -9.79 -17.69
C ASN A 765 -30.14 -9.63 -17.90
N ARG A 766 -30.69 -10.00 -19.06
CA ARG A 766 -32.14 -10.02 -19.26
C ARG A 766 -32.75 -11.20 -18.48
N PRO A 767 -33.91 -11.01 -17.84
CA PRO A 767 -34.59 -12.13 -17.19
C PRO A 767 -34.97 -13.17 -18.25
N ASP A 768 -34.91 -14.45 -17.88
CA ASP A 768 -35.53 -15.50 -18.68
C ASP A 768 -37.04 -15.23 -18.72
N ASP A 769 -37.56 -15.12 -19.93
CA ASP A 769 -38.97 -14.82 -20.14
C ASP A 769 -39.58 -15.81 -21.11
N PRO A 770 -40.45 -16.72 -20.64
CA PRO A 770 -41.09 -17.72 -21.50
C PRO A 770 -42.04 -17.11 -22.53
N ASN A 771 -42.42 -15.84 -22.37
CA ASN A 771 -43.30 -15.12 -23.28
C ASN A 771 -42.55 -14.23 -24.29
N ARG A 772 -41.21 -14.35 -24.36
CA ARG A 772 -40.41 -13.63 -25.35
C ARG A 772 -40.73 -14.17 -26.75
N ASP A 773 -40.93 -13.26 -27.69
CA ASP A 773 -41.17 -13.62 -29.09
C ASP A 773 -40.03 -14.50 -29.64
N PRO A 774 -40.34 -15.61 -30.35
CA PRO A 774 -39.33 -16.54 -30.85
C PRO A 774 -38.25 -15.89 -31.74
N VAL A 775 -38.64 -14.92 -32.58
CA VAL A 775 -37.69 -14.22 -33.46
C VAL A 775 -36.74 -13.32 -32.66
N THR A 776 -37.26 -12.68 -31.61
CA THR A 776 -36.42 -11.95 -30.65
C THR A 776 -35.44 -12.89 -29.94
N LEU A 777 -35.89 -14.09 -29.56
CA LEU A 777 -35.06 -15.09 -28.90
C LEU A 777 -33.97 -15.62 -29.84
N ASP A 778 -34.28 -15.86 -31.12
CA ASP A 778 -33.30 -16.29 -32.13
C ASP A 778 -32.14 -15.29 -32.27
N VAL A 779 -32.45 -13.99 -32.32
CA VAL A 779 -31.42 -12.94 -32.36
C VAL A 779 -30.61 -12.91 -31.07
N TYR A 780 -31.26 -13.04 -29.91
CA TYR A 780 -30.54 -13.04 -28.63
C TYR A 780 -29.61 -14.25 -28.52
N ASN A 781 -30.08 -15.43 -28.91
CA ASN A 781 -29.30 -16.66 -28.87
C ASN A 781 -28.12 -16.60 -29.83
N ALA A 782 -28.31 -16.14 -31.07
CA ALA A 782 -27.20 -15.98 -32.03
C ALA A 782 -26.08 -15.09 -31.46
N ILE A 783 -26.44 -13.99 -30.78
CA ILE A 783 -25.48 -13.08 -30.17
C ILE A 783 -24.84 -13.69 -28.91
N LEU A 784 -25.62 -14.37 -28.06
CA LEU A 784 -25.11 -15.00 -26.84
C LEU A 784 -24.24 -16.23 -27.12
N ASP A 785 -24.50 -16.95 -28.21
CA ASP A 785 -23.69 -18.08 -28.65
C ASP A 785 -22.30 -17.61 -29.11
N LEU A 786 -22.22 -16.47 -29.83
CA LEU A 786 -20.95 -15.81 -30.14
C LEU A 786 -20.16 -15.46 -28.88
N ARG A 787 -20.83 -14.90 -27.87
CA ARG A 787 -20.20 -14.55 -26.60
C ARG A 787 -19.62 -15.78 -25.89
N LYS A 788 -20.33 -16.91 -25.91
CA LYS A 788 -19.93 -18.15 -25.22
C LYS A 788 -18.81 -18.90 -25.94
N ALA A 789 -18.67 -18.72 -27.24
CA ALA A 789 -17.73 -19.49 -28.04
C ALA A 789 -16.26 -19.14 -27.78
N ASN A 790 -15.42 -20.17 -27.78
CA ASN A 790 -13.97 -20.09 -27.71
C ASN A 790 -13.36 -21.31 -28.43
N PRO A 791 -12.85 -21.17 -29.68
CA PRO A 791 -12.74 -19.94 -30.47
C PRO A 791 -14.09 -19.48 -31.05
N ALA A 792 -14.25 -18.16 -31.25
CA ALA A 792 -15.49 -17.57 -31.75
C ALA A 792 -15.71 -17.79 -33.26
N ASP A 793 -14.64 -18.01 -34.03
CA ASP A 793 -14.71 -18.16 -35.50
C ASP A 793 -15.61 -19.33 -35.94
N ASN A 794 -15.65 -20.41 -35.15
CA ASN A 794 -16.45 -21.60 -35.45
C ASN A 794 -17.96 -21.33 -35.45
N VAL A 795 -18.41 -20.31 -34.73
CA VAL A 795 -19.84 -19.95 -34.60
C VAL A 795 -20.18 -18.63 -35.27
N TYR A 796 -19.17 -17.86 -35.68
CA TYR A 796 -19.33 -16.52 -36.25
C TYR A 796 -20.27 -16.50 -37.45
N GLN A 797 -19.98 -17.34 -38.44
CA GLN A 797 -20.75 -17.35 -39.69
C GLN A 797 -22.20 -17.77 -39.44
N ASN A 798 -22.44 -18.82 -38.65
CA ASN A 798 -23.78 -19.28 -38.30
C ASN A 798 -24.61 -18.22 -37.56
N SER A 799 -23.97 -17.49 -36.65
CA SER A 799 -24.63 -16.44 -35.87
C SER A 799 -24.96 -15.22 -36.74
N LEU A 800 -24.03 -14.84 -37.62
CA LEU A 800 -24.23 -13.78 -38.60
C LEU A 800 -25.36 -14.13 -39.59
N ASP A 801 -25.38 -15.36 -40.10
CA ASP A 801 -26.42 -15.83 -41.03
C ASP A 801 -27.79 -15.85 -40.36
N SER A 802 -27.86 -16.21 -39.08
CA SER A 802 -29.08 -16.13 -38.29
C SER A 802 -29.61 -14.70 -38.18
N ILE A 803 -28.72 -13.72 -37.91
CA ILE A 803 -29.08 -12.30 -37.87
C ILE A 803 -29.53 -11.80 -39.25
N ILE A 804 -28.82 -12.16 -40.32
CA ILE A 804 -29.16 -11.80 -41.70
C ILE A 804 -30.51 -12.39 -42.12
N LYS A 805 -30.79 -13.63 -41.74
CA LYS A 805 -32.08 -14.28 -42.00
C LYS A 805 -33.22 -13.48 -41.37
N VAL A 806 -33.09 -13.11 -40.10
CA VAL A 806 -34.12 -12.30 -39.41
C VAL A 806 -34.23 -10.90 -40.02
N ARG A 807 -33.12 -10.30 -40.47
CA ARG A 807 -33.13 -9.01 -41.18
C ARG A 807 -33.93 -9.07 -42.48
N ASN A 808 -33.72 -10.11 -43.28
CA ASN A 808 -34.47 -10.29 -44.52
C ASN A 808 -35.96 -10.49 -44.24
N MET A 809 -36.32 -11.24 -43.19
CA MET A 809 -37.71 -11.37 -42.74
C MET A 809 -38.32 -10.02 -42.33
N ALA A 810 -37.56 -9.17 -41.64
CA ALA A 810 -38.01 -7.84 -41.24
C ALA A 810 -38.26 -6.93 -42.45
N PHE A 811 -37.38 -6.95 -43.44
CA PHE A 811 -37.55 -6.19 -44.69
C PHE A 811 -38.78 -6.65 -45.49
N GLU A 812 -39.02 -7.97 -45.56
CA GLU A 812 -40.21 -8.51 -46.22
C GLU A 812 -41.50 -8.10 -45.50
N ALA A 813 -41.51 -8.17 -44.16
CA ALA A 813 -42.67 -7.76 -43.37
C ALA A 813 -42.98 -6.26 -43.56
N ASN A 814 -41.96 -5.39 -43.51
CA ASN A 814 -42.16 -3.95 -43.66
C ASN A 814 -42.52 -3.55 -45.11
N ARG A 815 -42.10 -4.32 -46.12
CA ARG A 815 -42.54 -4.13 -47.53
C ARG A 815 -44.04 -4.34 -47.74
N LEU A 816 -44.68 -5.15 -46.88
CA LEU A 816 -46.11 -5.45 -46.95
C LEU A 816 -46.98 -4.42 -46.22
N ILE A 817 -46.37 -3.45 -45.52
CA ILE A 817 -47.07 -2.34 -44.89
C ILE A 817 -47.31 -1.26 -45.97
N PRO A 818 -48.57 -0.92 -46.31
CA PRO A 818 -48.85 0.13 -47.28
C PRO A 818 -48.23 1.45 -46.84
N VAL A 819 -47.49 2.11 -47.74
CA VAL A 819 -47.03 3.48 -47.52
C VAL A 819 -48.26 4.39 -47.54
N CYS A 820 -48.77 4.75 -46.35
CA CYS A 820 -49.86 5.70 -46.19
C CYS A 820 -49.37 7.15 -46.28
#